data_AF-A0A1M7IJ23-F1
#
_entry.id   AF-A0A1M7IJ23-F1
#
_cell.length_a   1.000
_cell.length_b   1.000
_cell.length_c   1.000
_cell.angle_alpha   90.00
_cell.angle_beta   90.00
_cell.angle_gamma   90.00
#
_symmetry.space_group_name_H-M   'P 1'
#
loop_
_entity.id
_entity.type
_entity.pdbx_description
1 polymer ?
#
loop_
_entity_poly.entity_id
_entity_poly.type
_entity_poly.pdbx_seq_one_letter_code
_entity_poly.pdbx_strand_id
1 'polypeptide(L)'
;MTSNNRRCVVSGLGVICAVGNNVEETWKNALNSVSGIHKTTSLDTKNCYADLAAEVNCDTLDDIECPDEKDRASKLCIKAMKEALNDAGLGDFADSSRVSVIIGSCVGGVLSIEQYHRHGKNVNEIPKMPIAAIASQVAEACHAGGIVTNVGNACAAGTISIALACDLIRAGKADVVIAGGSDSFASVPYSGFLSLHALDENGCSPFNHCNGITLGEGAGIVIVESLEHAEKRNAKRYCEVLGAGVTSDAHHITAPREDGVCLLEAMDRAVKNSGIKKSDIGYLNAHGTGTGKNDNAEINAFHKFFDEENPTLSVSSTKVMTGHCLGAAGAIEAVFSIKALTTNTVLPTLHYTAEDSEALKAKVGTMDYVQNTPRAKELECVMSNNVAFGGTNASIVFSKKPGDVQSQVAKDKKIAVTGIGIVSPIGNSKEIYLDAVKNGKLPESASICSTVTNDDYKELGIKMAFYRKLDNLGQLQTVSGMRALKDANFTVTEDNAKQIGIIVGTSEGGLGATYDFEELIAEAGNAGGSAFKFPHTVYNAAGGYLSILSGIKGYGVTITTGPLSGLDSIGYSMNVIHDGQEEAMMATGTDENLPIITELCQKMNVAADKVVEPYSNSNGFVVGDGSVSIIMETEDYAKSRGAKVYCYALGYGNGRKNVKFGHISGSDEALDLAIKDALNDAGVSIDEIDAVCGFANGFKKIDDIEKGAYARVFGDKLASLPLFQVKERVGEGRAASATLAAAEAALMLGGELAEENAYFIANGEVSKKKVATAGFKKILVTSFATGGSYSAVVLGK
;
A
#
# COMPACT_ATOMS: atom_id res chain seq x y z
N MET A 1 -2.37 -1.09 -29.77
CA MET A 1 -2.23 0.25 -29.19
C MET A 1 -3.53 1.00 -29.43
N THR A 2 -4.38 1.06 -28.41
CA THR A 2 -5.58 1.90 -28.39
C THR A 2 -5.16 3.28 -27.87
N SER A 3 -5.63 4.37 -28.49
CA SER A 3 -5.43 5.72 -27.93
C SER A 3 -6.08 5.77 -26.55
N ASN A 4 -5.33 6.18 -25.53
CA ASN A 4 -5.84 6.21 -24.16
C ASN A 4 -6.89 7.34 -24.01
N ASN A 5 -8.18 6.99 -23.95
CA ASN A 5 -9.26 7.96 -23.75
C ASN A 5 -9.43 8.39 -22.29
N ARG A 6 -8.75 7.76 -21.31
CA ARG A 6 -8.90 8.06 -19.87
C ARG A 6 -7.64 8.74 -19.31
N ARG A 7 -7.41 9.97 -19.75
CA ARG A 7 -6.42 10.88 -19.17
C ARG A 7 -6.82 11.23 -17.72
N CYS A 8 -5.83 11.41 -16.85
CA CYS A 8 -6.01 11.73 -15.44
C CYS A 8 -5.71 13.19 -15.19
N VAL A 9 -6.65 13.94 -14.61
CA VAL A 9 -6.49 15.36 -14.29
C VAL A 9 -6.63 15.61 -12.81
N VAL A 10 -5.92 16.60 -12.29
CA VAL A 10 -6.08 17.06 -10.91
C VAL A 10 -7.05 18.24 -10.88
N SER A 11 -8.15 18.09 -10.16
CA SER A 11 -9.22 19.09 -10.07
C SER A 11 -9.27 19.84 -8.75
N GLY A 12 -8.73 19.27 -7.68
CA GLY A 12 -8.74 19.85 -6.34
C GLY A 12 -7.48 19.51 -5.55
N LEU A 13 -7.07 20.45 -4.70
CA LEU A 13 -5.90 20.34 -3.84
C LEU A 13 -6.29 20.61 -2.38
N GLY A 14 -5.72 19.84 -1.45
CA GLY A 14 -5.83 20.08 -0.02
C GLY A 14 -4.54 19.73 0.70
N VAL A 15 -4.16 20.52 1.69
CA VAL A 15 -2.93 20.29 2.45
C VAL A 15 -3.02 20.85 3.86
N ILE A 16 -2.45 20.10 4.80
CA ILE A 16 -2.15 20.59 6.15
C ILE A 16 -0.75 20.10 6.53
N CYS A 17 0.11 21.01 6.94
CA CYS A 17 1.49 20.70 7.36
C CYS A 17 2.01 21.81 8.28
N ALA A 18 3.24 21.70 8.76
CA ALA A 18 3.82 22.64 9.72
C ALA A 18 3.87 24.11 9.25
N VAL A 19 3.78 24.37 7.94
CA VAL A 19 3.80 25.72 7.38
C VAL A 19 2.42 26.28 7.02
N GLY A 20 1.32 25.55 7.28
CA GLY A 20 -0.03 26.06 7.05
C GLY A 20 -1.13 25.00 7.15
N ASN A 21 -2.35 25.46 7.41
CA ASN A 21 -3.53 24.62 7.66
C ASN A 21 -4.46 24.47 6.44
N ASN A 22 -4.05 25.01 5.29
CA ASN A 22 -4.72 24.97 4.00
C ASN A 22 -3.71 25.35 2.88
N VAL A 23 -4.06 25.08 1.62
CA VAL A 23 -3.21 25.31 0.42
C VAL A 23 -2.81 26.77 0.27
N GLU A 24 -3.71 27.72 0.55
CA GLU A 24 -3.42 29.15 0.38
C GLU A 24 -2.36 29.62 1.38
N GLU A 25 -2.55 29.32 2.67
CA GLU A 25 -1.63 29.64 3.74
C GLU A 25 -0.28 28.95 3.54
N THR A 26 -0.29 27.64 3.30
CA THR A 26 0.91 26.83 3.07
C THR A 26 1.73 27.37 1.89
N TRP A 27 1.07 27.68 0.77
CA TRP A 27 1.77 28.24 -0.40
C TRP A 27 2.34 29.63 -0.12
N LYS A 28 1.58 30.51 0.55
CA LYS A 28 2.03 31.85 0.93
C LYS A 28 3.26 31.78 1.84
N ASN A 29 3.27 30.90 2.83
CA ASN A 29 4.39 30.76 3.76
C ASN A 29 5.63 30.16 3.07
N ALA A 30 5.44 29.19 2.16
CA ALA A 30 6.52 28.66 1.34
C ALA A 30 7.15 29.73 0.42
N LEU A 31 6.34 30.62 -0.17
CA LEU A 31 6.85 31.76 -0.95
C LEU A 31 7.62 32.79 -0.11
N ASN A 32 7.34 32.86 1.18
CA ASN A 32 8.09 33.71 2.12
C ASN A 32 9.29 32.98 2.75
N SER A 33 9.64 31.79 2.26
CA SER A 33 10.74 30.97 2.78
C SER A 33 10.63 30.68 4.28
N VAL A 34 9.40 30.47 4.77
CA VAL A 34 9.15 30.10 6.17
C VAL A 34 9.44 28.61 6.36
N SER A 35 10.29 28.28 7.34
CA SER A 35 10.43 26.91 7.82
C SER A 35 9.47 26.64 8.99
N GLY A 36 8.76 25.52 8.93
CA GLY A 36 7.94 25.03 10.03
C GLY A 36 8.72 24.15 11.02
N ILE A 37 10.04 24.02 10.87
CA ILE A 37 10.90 23.24 11.76
C ILE A 37 11.20 24.07 13.02
N HIS A 38 10.73 23.57 14.16
CA HIS A 38 10.90 24.21 15.47
C HIS A 38 11.23 23.15 16.53
N LYS A 39 11.56 23.61 17.75
CA LYS A 39 11.72 22.70 18.88
C LYS A 39 10.41 21.97 19.16
N THR A 40 10.46 20.64 19.25
CA THR A 40 9.26 19.84 19.48
C THR A 40 8.65 20.12 20.85
N THR A 41 7.32 20.07 20.90
CA THR A 41 6.56 20.23 22.15
C THR A 41 5.70 19.01 22.51
N SER A 42 5.52 18.08 21.58
CA SER A 42 4.72 16.86 21.76
C SER A 42 5.49 15.69 22.36
N LEU A 43 6.83 15.67 22.24
CA LEU A 43 7.68 14.59 22.76
C LEU A 43 8.72 15.08 23.77
N ASP A 44 9.04 14.22 24.76
CA ASP A 44 10.18 14.46 25.67
C ASP A 44 11.50 14.15 24.97
N THR A 45 12.34 15.16 24.82
CA THR A 45 13.64 15.08 24.14
C THR A 45 14.84 15.28 25.08
N LYS A 46 14.63 15.29 26.41
CA LYS A 46 15.68 15.63 27.40
C LYS A 46 17.00 14.85 27.25
N ASN A 47 16.94 13.59 26.83
CA ASN A 47 18.10 12.71 26.64
C ASN A 47 18.39 12.39 25.16
N CYS A 48 17.82 13.16 24.24
CA CYS A 48 17.97 12.98 22.80
C CYS A 48 18.96 14.02 22.24
N TYR A 49 19.72 13.66 21.20
CA TYR A 49 20.68 14.59 20.58
C TYR A 49 20.01 15.60 19.63
N ALA A 50 18.84 15.25 19.06
CA ALA A 50 18.03 16.13 18.23
C ALA A 50 16.71 16.44 18.94
N ASP A 51 16.21 17.68 18.81
CA ASP A 51 14.96 18.10 19.46
C ASP A 51 14.05 18.95 18.55
N LEU A 52 14.29 18.91 17.24
CA LEU A 52 13.54 19.67 16.24
C LEU A 52 12.53 18.78 15.49
N ALA A 53 11.35 19.32 15.24
CA ALA A 53 10.28 18.70 14.47
C ALA A 53 9.44 19.76 13.74
N ALA A 54 8.73 19.34 12.69
CA ALA A 54 7.77 20.15 11.96
C ALA A 54 6.34 19.69 12.28
N GLU A 55 5.77 20.25 13.35
CA GLU A 55 4.46 19.87 13.89
C GLU A 55 3.32 20.75 13.34
N VAL A 56 2.13 20.16 13.15
CA VAL A 56 0.93 20.87 12.71
C VAL A 56 0.25 21.53 13.91
N ASN A 57 0.06 22.85 13.82
CA ASN A 57 -0.67 23.65 14.80
C ASN A 57 -2.03 24.07 14.23
N CYS A 58 -3.09 23.32 14.56
CA CYS A 58 -4.43 23.53 14.03
C CYS A 58 -5.52 23.34 15.09
N ASP A 59 -6.12 24.43 15.55
CA ASP A 59 -7.18 24.41 16.57
C ASP A 59 -8.51 23.81 16.09
N THR A 60 -8.69 23.69 14.77
CA THR A 60 -9.91 23.17 14.11
C THR A 60 -9.74 21.74 13.62
N LEU A 61 -8.74 21.00 14.14
CA LEU A 61 -8.48 19.63 13.70
C LEU A 61 -9.58 18.65 14.16
N ASP A 62 -10.25 18.97 15.28
CA ASP A 62 -11.37 18.20 15.82
C ASP A 62 -12.74 18.62 15.26
N ASP A 63 -12.80 19.55 14.31
CA ASP A 63 -14.02 19.99 13.61
C ASP A 63 -14.47 18.96 12.54
N ILE A 64 -14.63 17.72 12.99
CA ILE A 64 -15.03 16.56 12.19
C ILE A 64 -16.05 15.72 12.99
N GLU A 65 -16.74 14.81 12.30
CA GLU A 65 -17.65 13.88 12.98
C GLU A 65 -16.85 12.84 13.78
N CYS A 66 -17.30 12.56 15.00
CA CYS A 66 -16.70 11.57 15.91
C CYS A 66 -15.17 11.67 15.99
N PRO A 67 -14.59 12.82 16.40
CA PRO A 67 -13.14 13.02 16.44
C PRO A 67 -12.45 12.07 17.43
N ASP A 68 -13.11 11.69 18.52
CA ASP A 68 -12.55 10.79 19.54
C ASP A 68 -12.35 9.36 19.06
N GLU A 69 -12.92 9.00 17.91
CA GLU A 69 -12.82 7.66 17.30
C GLU A 69 -11.74 7.59 16.21
N LYS A 70 -10.97 8.66 16.04
CA LYS A 70 -10.02 8.83 14.94
C LYS A 70 -8.64 9.15 15.49
N ASP A 71 -7.63 8.45 14.97
CA ASP A 71 -6.24 8.81 15.19
C ASP A 71 -5.94 10.19 14.57
N ARG A 72 -4.92 10.88 15.08
CA ARG A 72 -4.49 12.19 14.55
C ARG A 72 -4.22 12.15 13.05
N ALA A 73 -3.61 11.09 12.54
CA ALA A 73 -3.36 10.92 11.10
C ALA A 73 -4.68 10.94 10.29
N SER A 74 -5.74 10.29 10.76
CA SER A 74 -7.05 10.36 10.11
C SER A 74 -7.66 11.76 10.16
N LYS A 75 -7.52 12.49 11.28
CA LYS A 75 -8.03 13.86 11.41
C LYS A 75 -7.35 14.81 10.41
N LEU A 76 -6.03 14.75 10.32
CA LEU A 76 -5.23 15.51 9.34
C LEU A 76 -5.70 15.20 7.91
N CYS A 77 -5.87 13.90 7.60
CA CYS A 77 -6.30 13.43 6.29
C CYS A 77 -7.70 13.93 5.92
N ILE A 78 -8.66 13.84 6.83
CA ILE A 78 -10.05 14.29 6.61
C ILE A 78 -10.10 15.80 6.41
N LYS A 79 -9.31 16.58 7.17
CA LYS A 79 -9.24 18.03 7.01
C LYS A 79 -8.71 18.42 5.63
N ALA A 80 -7.59 17.83 5.19
CA ALA A 80 -7.05 18.05 3.85
C ALA A 80 -8.01 17.56 2.75
N MET A 81 -8.70 16.44 2.95
CA MET A 81 -9.69 15.93 2.00
C MET A 81 -10.86 16.90 1.83
N LYS A 82 -11.41 17.44 2.93
CA LYS A 82 -12.50 18.42 2.86
C LYS A 82 -12.09 19.65 2.05
N GLU A 83 -10.86 20.14 2.23
CA GLU A 83 -10.32 21.23 1.42
C GLU A 83 -10.25 20.84 -0.07
N ALA A 84 -9.69 19.67 -0.37
CA ALA A 84 -9.51 19.20 -1.75
C ALA A 84 -10.85 18.99 -2.48
N LEU A 85 -11.86 18.43 -1.80
CA LEU A 85 -13.21 18.28 -2.36
C LEU A 85 -13.86 19.64 -2.60
N ASN A 86 -13.74 20.57 -1.66
CA ASN A 86 -14.27 21.93 -1.81
C ASN A 86 -13.63 22.66 -3.01
N ASP A 87 -12.30 22.59 -3.17
CA ASP A 87 -11.59 23.18 -4.32
C ASP A 87 -11.97 22.51 -5.65
N ALA A 88 -12.24 21.19 -5.62
CA ALA A 88 -12.75 20.46 -6.79
C ALA A 88 -14.22 20.77 -7.12
N GLY A 89 -14.99 21.37 -6.20
CA GLY A 89 -16.45 21.52 -6.33
C GLY A 89 -17.19 20.18 -6.24
N LEU A 90 -16.68 19.26 -5.41
CA LEU A 90 -17.27 17.96 -5.10
C LEU A 90 -17.71 17.93 -3.62
N GLY A 91 -18.58 16.98 -3.28
CA GLY A 91 -19.12 16.84 -1.92
C GLY A 91 -19.41 15.38 -1.60
N ASP A 92 -20.61 15.11 -1.14
CA ASP A 92 -21.10 13.77 -0.84
C ASP A 92 -21.27 12.92 -2.12
N PHE A 93 -20.77 11.68 -2.10
CA PHE A 93 -20.80 10.77 -3.24
C PHE A 93 -21.89 9.69 -3.19
N ALA A 94 -22.71 9.64 -2.13
CA ALA A 94 -23.85 8.75 -1.99
C ALA A 94 -23.57 7.27 -2.31
N ASP A 95 -22.43 6.74 -1.82
CA ASP A 95 -21.94 5.38 -2.08
C ASP A 95 -21.75 5.06 -3.57
N SER A 96 -21.37 6.05 -4.39
CA SER A 96 -21.02 5.82 -5.78
C SER A 96 -19.82 4.88 -5.90
N SER A 97 -19.99 3.76 -6.61
CA SER A 97 -18.93 2.79 -6.91
C SER A 97 -17.85 3.34 -7.87
N ARG A 98 -18.07 4.53 -8.43
CA ARG A 98 -17.12 5.22 -9.32
C ARG A 98 -16.17 6.16 -8.59
N VAL A 99 -16.29 6.26 -7.27
CA VAL A 99 -15.49 7.16 -6.43
C VAL A 99 -14.67 6.36 -5.44
N SER A 100 -13.35 6.41 -5.59
CA SER A 100 -12.40 5.62 -4.80
C SER A 100 -11.56 6.50 -3.86
N VAL A 101 -10.96 5.88 -2.84
CA VAL A 101 -10.11 6.55 -1.85
C VAL A 101 -8.81 5.76 -1.67
N ILE A 102 -7.67 6.41 -1.94
CA ILE A 102 -6.33 5.79 -1.89
C ILE A 102 -5.41 6.67 -1.03
N ILE A 103 -5.08 6.24 0.19
CA ILE A 103 -4.30 7.05 1.14
C ILE A 103 -2.98 6.37 1.52
N GLY A 104 -1.87 7.11 1.42
CA GLY A 104 -0.55 6.67 1.83
C GLY A 104 -0.28 6.95 3.31
N SER A 105 0.38 6.02 3.99
CA SER A 105 0.83 6.18 5.38
C SER A 105 2.07 5.33 5.62
N CYS A 106 2.95 5.76 6.51
CA CYS A 106 4.16 5.01 6.86
C CYS A 106 3.92 4.04 8.01
N VAL A 107 3.39 4.56 9.13
CA VAL A 107 3.18 3.79 10.35
C VAL A 107 1.71 3.67 10.74
N GLY A 108 0.89 4.69 10.47
CA GLY A 108 -0.57 4.73 10.70
C GLY A 108 -1.03 4.48 12.13
N GLY A 109 -1.99 5.25 12.64
CA GLY A 109 -2.60 4.98 13.94
C GLY A 109 -1.64 4.91 15.13
N VAL A 110 -0.39 5.36 14.95
CA VAL A 110 0.71 5.06 15.88
C VAL A 110 0.52 5.78 17.21
N LEU A 111 -0.09 6.96 17.21
CA LEU A 111 -0.44 7.66 18.45
C LEU A 111 -1.51 6.90 19.24
N SER A 112 -2.43 6.19 18.58
CA SER A 112 -3.35 5.27 19.27
C SER A 112 -2.64 4.06 19.87
N ILE A 113 -1.55 3.57 19.26
CA ILE A 113 -0.70 2.52 19.87
C ILE A 113 -0.01 3.09 21.13
N GLU A 114 0.56 4.29 21.06
CA GLU A 114 1.14 4.98 22.23
C GLU A 114 0.12 5.19 23.35
N GLN A 115 -1.08 5.65 23.00
CA GLN A 115 -2.16 5.87 23.96
C GLN A 115 -2.60 4.56 24.61
N TYR A 116 -2.74 3.49 23.82
CA TYR A 116 -3.05 2.17 24.34
C TYR A 116 -2.00 1.69 25.34
N HIS A 117 -0.72 1.86 25.03
CA HIS A 117 0.36 1.44 25.91
C HIS A 117 0.42 2.28 27.21
N ARG A 118 0.36 3.61 27.08
CA ARG A 118 0.57 4.55 28.21
C ARG A 118 -0.66 4.76 29.09
N HIS A 119 -1.86 4.58 28.56
CA HIS A 119 -3.12 4.93 29.26
C HIS A 119 -4.02 3.71 29.52
N GLY A 120 -3.41 2.59 29.91
CA GLY A 120 -4.14 1.47 30.51
C GLY A 120 -4.85 0.54 29.53
N LYS A 121 -4.34 0.40 28.29
CA LYS A 121 -4.83 -0.57 27.29
C LYS A 121 -6.33 -0.41 26.97
N ASN A 122 -6.74 0.83 26.73
CA ASN A 122 -8.13 1.19 26.39
C ASN A 122 -8.54 0.55 25.04
N VAL A 123 -9.61 -0.26 25.06
CA VAL A 123 -10.14 -0.96 23.88
C VAL A 123 -10.54 0.00 22.74
N ASN A 124 -10.91 1.24 23.05
CA ASN A 124 -11.32 2.23 22.05
C ASN A 124 -10.17 2.70 21.15
N GLU A 125 -8.92 2.45 21.53
CA GLU A 125 -7.75 2.76 20.69
C GLU A 125 -7.52 1.71 19.60
N ILE A 126 -7.95 0.47 19.83
CA ILE A 126 -7.63 -0.67 18.93
C ILE A 126 -8.11 -0.42 17.49
N PRO A 127 -9.35 0.05 17.23
CA PRO A 127 -9.80 0.32 15.86
C PRO A 127 -9.08 1.49 15.17
N LYS A 128 -8.27 2.27 15.89
CA LYS A 128 -7.55 3.41 15.34
C LYS A 128 -6.10 3.07 14.95
N MET A 129 -5.56 1.97 15.49
CA MET A 129 -4.15 1.56 15.29
C MET A 129 -3.79 1.18 13.85
N PRO A 130 -4.63 0.46 13.08
CA PRO A 130 -4.23 0.02 11.74
C PRO A 130 -4.21 1.17 10.73
N ILE A 131 -3.27 1.14 9.78
CA ILE A 131 -3.27 2.07 8.62
C ILE A 131 -4.63 2.02 7.89
N ALA A 132 -5.27 0.84 7.84
CA ALA A 132 -6.56 0.62 7.18
C ALA A 132 -7.67 1.61 7.61
N ALA A 133 -7.58 2.16 8.82
CA ALA A 133 -8.55 3.12 9.35
C ALA A 133 -8.58 4.43 8.55
N ILE A 134 -7.44 4.90 8.03
CA ILE A 134 -7.31 6.25 7.45
C ILE A 134 -8.17 6.39 6.19
N ALA A 135 -7.91 5.61 5.13
CA ALA A 135 -8.71 5.66 3.90
C ALA A 135 -10.18 5.30 4.16
N SER A 136 -10.47 4.38 5.07
CA SER A 136 -11.84 3.98 5.41
C SER A 136 -12.64 5.12 6.04
N GLN A 137 -12.03 5.88 6.96
CA GLN A 137 -12.66 7.03 7.60
C GLN A 137 -12.77 8.24 6.66
N VAL A 138 -11.87 8.37 5.68
CA VAL A 138 -12.02 9.34 4.59
C VAL A 138 -13.19 8.96 3.68
N ALA A 139 -13.30 7.69 3.28
CA ALA A 139 -14.43 7.19 2.49
C ALA A 139 -15.76 7.33 3.25
N GLU A 140 -15.75 7.14 4.56
CA GLU A 140 -16.88 7.39 5.46
C GLU A 140 -17.31 8.85 5.43
N ALA A 141 -16.37 9.78 5.56
CA ALA A 141 -16.66 11.21 5.62
C ALA A 141 -17.18 11.83 4.30
N CYS A 142 -16.98 11.15 3.16
CA CYS A 142 -17.47 11.62 1.84
C CYS A 142 -18.43 10.65 1.15
N HIS A 143 -18.79 9.53 1.79
CA HIS A 143 -19.64 8.47 1.23
C HIS A 143 -19.14 7.92 -0.12
N ALA A 144 -17.84 7.68 -0.24
CA ALA A 144 -17.24 7.06 -1.43
C ALA A 144 -17.51 5.55 -1.45
N GLY A 145 -18.16 5.03 -2.50
CA GLY A 145 -18.57 3.61 -2.60
C GLY A 145 -17.69 2.74 -3.49
N GLY A 146 -16.61 3.29 -4.04
CA GLY A 146 -15.65 2.59 -4.88
C GLY A 146 -14.57 1.86 -4.08
N ILE A 147 -13.39 1.75 -4.68
CA ILE A 147 -12.24 1.08 -4.08
C ILE A 147 -11.69 1.94 -2.95
N VAL A 148 -11.47 1.33 -1.79
CA VAL A 148 -10.81 1.97 -0.65
C VAL A 148 -9.57 1.16 -0.31
N THR A 149 -8.40 1.79 -0.32
CA THR A 149 -7.16 1.13 0.12
C THR A 149 -6.16 2.12 0.67
N ASN A 150 -5.21 1.63 1.43
CA ASN A 150 -4.06 2.41 1.86
C ASN A 150 -2.77 1.83 1.29
N VAL A 151 -1.79 2.69 1.08
CA VAL A 151 -0.45 2.33 0.63
C VAL A 151 0.52 2.45 1.79
N GLY A 152 1.23 1.37 2.11
CA GLY A 152 2.13 1.24 3.26
C GLY A 152 3.63 1.33 2.91
N ASN A 153 4.01 2.06 1.86
CA ASN A 153 5.38 2.12 1.32
C ASN A 153 6.26 3.21 1.97
N ALA A 154 6.18 3.34 3.28
CA ALA A 154 6.92 4.35 4.05
C ALA A 154 6.92 5.72 3.35
N CYS A 155 8.09 6.33 3.13
CA CYS A 155 8.25 7.69 2.59
C CYS A 155 7.72 7.91 1.16
N ALA A 156 7.47 6.84 0.40
CA ALA A 156 6.96 6.89 -0.97
C ALA A 156 5.44 6.69 -1.07
N ALA A 157 4.77 6.41 0.06
CA ALA A 157 3.37 6.02 0.09
C ALA A 157 2.43 7.03 -0.60
N GLY A 158 2.51 8.31 -0.26
CA GLY A 158 1.65 9.34 -0.85
C GLY A 158 1.78 9.48 -2.38
N THR A 159 2.99 9.34 -2.93
CA THR A 159 3.23 9.38 -4.38
C THR A 159 2.68 8.14 -5.06
N ILE A 160 2.88 6.97 -4.46
CA ILE A 160 2.33 5.71 -4.97
C ILE A 160 0.80 5.72 -4.92
N SER A 161 0.18 6.33 -3.92
CA SER A 161 -1.29 6.51 -3.86
C SER A 161 -1.83 7.29 -5.06
N ILE A 162 -1.15 8.37 -5.47
CA ILE A 162 -1.55 9.17 -6.64
C ILE A 162 -1.30 8.37 -7.94
N ALA A 163 -0.22 7.59 -8.02
CA ALA A 163 0.03 6.71 -9.15
C ALA A 163 -1.08 5.63 -9.29
N LEU A 164 -1.40 4.93 -8.19
CA LEU A 164 -2.45 3.92 -8.15
C LEU A 164 -3.84 4.51 -8.48
N ALA A 165 -4.11 5.74 -8.05
CA ALA A 165 -5.34 6.45 -8.43
C ALA A 165 -5.48 6.60 -9.95
N CYS A 166 -4.38 6.93 -10.63
CA CYS A 166 -4.37 7.02 -12.09
C CYS A 166 -4.55 5.64 -12.75
N ASP A 167 -3.92 4.60 -12.20
CA ASP A 167 -4.04 3.24 -12.71
C ASP A 167 -5.49 2.72 -12.59
N LEU A 168 -6.18 3.01 -11.47
CA LEU A 168 -7.61 2.68 -11.33
C LEU A 168 -8.51 3.42 -12.33
N ILE A 169 -8.24 4.69 -12.62
CA ILE A 169 -8.99 5.45 -13.63
C ILE A 169 -8.75 4.88 -15.04
N ARG A 170 -7.49 4.56 -15.37
CA ARG A 170 -7.09 3.98 -16.66
C ARG A 170 -7.64 2.57 -16.87
N ALA A 171 -7.62 1.73 -15.82
CA ALA A 171 -8.25 0.41 -15.80
C ALA A 171 -9.80 0.48 -15.90
N GLY A 172 -10.34 1.68 -15.70
CA GLY A 172 -11.76 2.00 -15.79
C GLY A 172 -12.55 1.66 -14.53
N LYS A 173 -11.88 1.45 -13.41
CA LYS A 173 -12.48 1.12 -12.11
C LYS A 173 -12.99 2.35 -11.35
N ALA A 174 -12.49 3.55 -11.65
CA ALA A 174 -12.94 4.79 -11.03
C ALA A 174 -13.09 5.94 -12.05
N ASP A 175 -13.89 6.94 -11.70
CA ASP A 175 -13.99 8.23 -12.40
C ASP A 175 -13.42 9.37 -11.55
N VAL A 176 -13.50 9.24 -10.22
CA VAL A 176 -12.91 10.15 -9.24
C VAL A 176 -12.14 9.32 -8.22
N VAL A 177 -10.95 9.78 -7.84
CA VAL A 177 -10.17 9.19 -6.77
C VAL A 177 -9.67 10.29 -5.84
N ILE A 178 -9.99 10.15 -4.56
CA ILE A 178 -9.39 10.94 -3.48
C ILE A 178 -8.04 10.28 -3.15
N ALA A 179 -6.95 10.91 -3.58
CA ALA A 179 -5.61 10.32 -3.48
C ALA A 179 -4.66 11.20 -2.68
N GLY A 180 -3.80 10.59 -1.86
CA GLY A 180 -2.79 11.35 -1.13
C GLY A 180 -2.13 10.56 -0.01
N GLY A 181 -1.82 11.21 1.10
CA GLY A 181 -1.21 10.57 2.26
C GLY A 181 -1.27 11.40 3.53
N SER A 182 -1.15 10.73 4.68
CA SER A 182 -1.22 11.34 6.01
C SER A 182 -0.38 10.56 7.02
N ASP A 183 0.36 11.28 7.87
CA ASP A 183 1.06 10.73 9.04
C ASP A 183 1.14 11.78 10.14
N SER A 184 1.08 11.34 11.39
CA SER A 184 1.28 12.16 12.59
C SER A 184 2.73 12.10 13.09
N PHE A 185 3.16 13.13 13.81
CA PHE A 185 4.43 13.10 14.53
C PHE A 185 4.24 12.32 15.84
N ALA A 186 5.14 11.36 16.11
CA ALA A 186 4.94 10.30 17.09
C ALA A 186 6.26 9.76 17.66
N SER A 187 6.22 9.12 18.84
CA SER A 187 7.40 8.63 19.56
C SER A 187 8.13 7.53 18.80
N VAL A 188 7.41 6.59 18.17
CA VAL A 188 8.00 5.45 17.44
C VAL A 188 8.87 5.91 16.28
N PRO A 189 8.38 6.69 15.28
CA PRO A 189 9.24 7.16 14.20
C PRO A 189 10.37 8.04 14.74
N TYR A 190 10.10 8.95 15.69
CA TYR A 190 11.13 9.81 16.27
C TYR A 190 12.28 9.01 16.91
N SER A 191 11.96 8.11 17.84
CA SER A 191 12.94 7.29 18.57
C SER A 191 13.65 6.30 17.64
N GLY A 192 12.95 5.82 16.60
CA GLY A 192 13.50 5.01 15.53
C GLY A 192 14.61 5.73 14.76
N PHE A 193 14.31 6.88 14.18
CA PHE A 193 15.31 7.68 13.46
C PHE A 193 16.42 8.20 14.39
N LEU A 194 16.09 8.51 15.64
CA LEU A 194 17.08 8.86 16.67
C LEU A 194 18.09 7.72 16.84
N SER A 195 17.61 6.48 17.02
CA SER A 195 18.45 5.28 17.22
C SER A 195 19.31 4.92 16.00
N LEU A 196 18.90 5.34 14.80
CA LEU A 196 19.67 5.20 13.57
C LEU A 196 20.77 6.26 13.40
N HIS A 197 20.86 7.25 14.30
CA HIS A 197 21.69 8.44 14.12
C HIS A 197 21.36 9.17 12.80
N ALA A 198 20.07 9.23 12.46
CA ALA A 198 19.60 9.80 11.20
C ALA A 198 18.98 11.20 11.36
N LEU A 199 18.70 11.67 12.59
CA LEU A 199 18.11 12.98 12.83
C LEU A 199 19.15 14.10 12.73
N ASP A 200 18.74 15.28 12.28
CA ASP A 200 19.56 16.49 12.31
C ASP A 200 19.34 17.28 13.62
N GLU A 201 20.42 17.74 14.25
CA GLU A 201 20.37 18.55 15.49
C GLU A 201 19.93 20.00 15.24
N ASN A 202 20.18 20.53 14.04
CA ASN A 202 20.00 21.94 13.69
C ASN A 202 18.90 22.17 12.64
N GLY A 203 18.24 21.10 12.22
CA GLY A 203 17.20 21.14 11.20
C GLY A 203 17.78 20.76 9.83
N CYS A 204 17.05 19.96 9.08
CA CYS A 204 17.54 19.48 7.80
C CYS A 204 17.73 20.62 6.80
N SER A 205 18.82 20.56 6.03
CA SER A 205 19.06 21.45 4.89
C SER A 205 19.53 20.59 3.71
N PRO A 206 18.57 19.99 2.96
CA PRO A 206 18.86 19.05 1.87
C PRO A 206 19.84 19.59 0.84
N PHE A 207 20.79 18.76 0.40
CA PHE A 207 21.87 19.13 -0.51
C PHE A 207 22.78 20.28 -0.02
N ASN A 208 22.65 20.71 1.23
CA ASN A 208 23.55 21.67 1.88
C ASN A 208 24.30 20.95 3.01
N HIS A 209 23.86 21.14 4.25
CA HIS A 209 24.33 20.42 5.42
C HIS A 209 23.59 19.09 5.53
N CYS A 210 24.16 18.06 4.90
CA CYS A 210 23.54 16.74 4.82
C CYS A 210 23.78 15.88 6.08
N ASN A 211 23.54 16.44 7.28
CA ASN A 211 23.83 15.77 8.55
C ASN A 211 22.70 14.87 9.05
N GLY A 212 21.48 15.07 8.57
CA GLY A 212 20.34 14.27 8.99
C GLY A 212 18.99 14.77 8.47
N ILE A 213 17.94 14.09 8.89
CA ILE A 213 16.56 14.41 8.60
C ILE A 213 15.91 15.14 9.78
N THR A 214 14.93 15.99 9.50
CA THR A 214 14.00 16.48 10.53
C THR A 214 12.63 15.92 10.21
N LEU A 215 11.98 15.29 11.19
CA LEU A 215 10.65 14.72 11.00
C LEU A 215 9.57 15.80 11.03
N GLY A 216 8.46 15.52 10.37
CA GLY A 216 7.27 16.35 10.41
C GLY A 216 6.00 15.52 10.39
N GLU A 217 4.87 16.21 10.42
CA GLU A 217 3.55 15.62 10.23
C GLU A 217 2.70 16.42 9.25
N GLY A 218 1.61 15.81 8.79
CA GLY A 218 0.66 16.49 7.93
C GLY A 218 -0.08 15.52 7.02
N ALA A 219 -0.89 16.11 6.15
CA ALA A 219 -1.59 15.40 5.09
C ALA A 219 -1.59 16.23 3.80
N GLY A 220 -1.47 15.55 2.67
CA GLY A 220 -1.69 16.12 1.33
C GLY A 220 -2.73 15.29 0.60
N ILE A 221 -3.68 15.95 -0.06
CA ILE A 221 -4.74 15.31 -0.84
C ILE A 221 -4.87 16.00 -2.20
N VAL A 222 -4.97 15.19 -3.25
CA VAL A 222 -5.34 15.62 -4.59
C VAL A 222 -6.58 14.86 -5.04
N ILE A 223 -7.49 15.56 -5.71
CA ILE A 223 -8.64 14.93 -6.38
C ILE A 223 -8.21 14.63 -7.81
N VAL A 224 -8.05 13.34 -8.11
CA VAL A 224 -7.73 12.85 -9.46
C VAL A 224 -9.03 12.42 -10.13
N GLU A 225 -9.30 12.92 -11.33
CA GLU A 225 -10.48 12.57 -12.10
C GLU A 225 -10.09 12.05 -13.48
N SER A 226 -10.97 11.22 -14.07
CA SER A 226 -10.92 11.02 -15.51
C SER A 226 -11.23 12.35 -16.21
N LEU A 227 -10.50 12.63 -17.29
CA LEU A 227 -10.71 13.84 -18.08
C LEU A 227 -12.16 13.97 -18.55
N GLU A 228 -12.77 12.86 -18.97
CA GLU A 228 -14.17 12.81 -19.39
C GLU A 228 -15.12 13.27 -18.26
N HIS A 229 -14.91 12.76 -17.04
CA HIS A 229 -15.71 13.15 -15.89
C HIS A 229 -15.54 14.63 -15.55
N ALA A 230 -14.28 15.10 -15.49
CA ALA A 230 -13.95 16.50 -15.22
C ALA A 230 -14.56 17.44 -16.27
N GLU A 231 -14.51 17.10 -17.57
CA GLU A 231 -15.09 17.90 -18.64
C GLU A 231 -16.62 17.92 -18.58
N LYS A 232 -17.26 16.77 -18.30
CA LYS A 232 -18.72 16.66 -18.19
C LYS A 232 -19.30 17.59 -17.12
N ARG A 233 -18.58 17.80 -16.01
CA ARG A 233 -18.99 18.71 -14.93
C ARG A 233 -18.37 20.11 -15.00
N ASN A 234 -17.65 20.43 -16.08
CA ASN A 234 -16.92 21.69 -16.27
C ASN A 234 -15.97 22.00 -15.10
N ALA A 235 -15.23 21.00 -14.64
CA ALA A 235 -14.31 21.11 -13.52
C ALA A 235 -13.13 22.03 -13.85
N LYS A 236 -12.63 22.72 -12.82
CA LYS A 236 -11.28 23.29 -12.82
C LYS A 236 -10.27 22.16 -13.00
N ARG A 237 -9.24 22.39 -13.82
CA ARG A 237 -8.14 21.45 -14.06
C ARG A 237 -6.83 22.17 -13.80
N TYR A 238 -6.10 21.76 -12.77
CA TYR A 238 -4.79 22.33 -12.47
C TYR A 238 -3.73 21.84 -13.44
N CYS A 239 -3.73 20.53 -13.68
CA CYS A 239 -2.75 19.82 -14.49
C CYS A 239 -3.26 18.41 -14.80
N GLU A 240 -2.51 17.70 -15.63
CA GLU A 240 -2.61 16.25 -15.82
C GLU A 240 -1.57 15.53 -14.99
N VAL A 241 -1.91 14.32 -14.53
CA VAL A 241 -0.93 13.34 -14.05
C VAL A 241 -0.56 12.47 -15.25
N LEU A 242 0.58 12.75 -15.86
CA LEU A 242 0.96 12.10 -17.12
C LEU A 242 1.43 10.67 -16.91
N GLY A 243 2.28 10.45 -15.90
CA GLY A 243 2.88 9.15 -15.65
C GLY A 243 3.62 9.10 -14.33
N ALA A 244 3.85 7.88 -13.86
CA ALA A 244 4.63 7.58 -12.67
C ALA A 244 5.50 6.36 -12.93
N GLY A 245 6.53 6.19 -12.11
CA GLY A 245 7.39 5.03 -12.08
C GLY A 245 7.65 4.61 -10.63
N VAL A 246 7.51 3.31 -10.36
CA VAL A 246 7.79 2.71 -9.05
C VAL A 246 8.80 1.58 -9.25
N THR A 247 9.82 1.52 -8.39
CA THR A 247 10.87 0.50 -8.44
C THR A 247 11.28 0.04 -7.04
N SER A 248 12.08 -1.02 -6.98
CA SER A 248 12.72 -1.48 -5.75
C SER A 248 14.23 -1.59 -5.91
N ASP A 249 14.98 -1.12 -4.91
CA ASP A 249 16.45 -1.16 -4.88
C ASP A 249 17.01 -2.59 -4.78
N ALA A 250 16.25 -3.52 -4.16
CA ALA A 250 16.71 -4.86 -3.81
C ALA A 250 18.10 -4.89 -3.15
N HIS A 251 18.37 -3.92 -2.24
CA HIS A 251 19.71 -3.66 -1.71
C HIS A 251 19.81 -3.72 -0.19
N HIS A 252 19.11 -2.82 0.52
CA HIS A 252 19.18 -2.69 1.97
C HIS A 252 17.84 -2.20 2.53
N ILE A 253 17.53 -2.56 3.77
CA ILE A 253 16.22 -2.27 4.36
C ILE A 253 16.04 -0.79 4.73
N THR A 254 17.11 -0.08 5.11
CA THR A 254 17.05 1.35 5.50
C THR A 254 17.98 2.28 4.73
N ALA A 255 18.86 1.72 3.88
CA ALA A 255 19.88 2.52 3.20
C ALA A 255 19.59 2.51 1.69
N PRO A 256 19.62 3.67 1.03
CA PRO A 256 19.46 3.72 -0.43
C PRO A 256 20.69 3.10 -1.10
N ARG A 257 20.53 2.67 -2.35
CA ARG A 257 21.69 2.38 -3.20
C ARG A 257 22.47 3.65 -3.51
N GLU A 258 23.77 3.64 -3.22
CA GLU A 258 24.65 4.80 -3.48
C GLU A 258 24.76 5.16 -4.97
N ASP A 259 24.55 4.19 -5.86
CA ASP A 259 24.60 4.40 -7.31
C ASP A 259 23.34 5.07 -7.90
N GLY A 260 22.26 5.15 -7.13
CA GLY A 260 20.98 5.76 -7.51
C GLY A 260 20.25 5.06 -8.67
N VAL A 261 20.64 3.83 -9.04
CA VAL A 261 20.20 3.23 -10.32
C VAL A 261 18.70 2.94 -10.38
N CYS A 262 18.08 2.55 -9.26
CA CYS A 262 16.64 2.24 -9.25
C CYS A 262 15.78 3.51 -9.10
N LEU A 263 16.30 4.58 -8.50
CA LEU A 263 15.67 5.90 -8.58
C LEU A 263 15.72 6.45 -10.02
N LEU A 264 16.86 6.30 -10.71
CA LEU A 264 16.97 6.62 -12.13
C LEU A 264 15.93 5.86 -12.95
N GLU A 265 15.81 4.55 -12.71
CA GLU A 265 14.79 3.71 -13.36
C GLU A 265 13.36 4.19 -13.06
N ALA A 266 13.06 4.63 -11.83
CA ALA A 266 11.75 5.19 -11.50
C ALA A 266 11.47 6.47 -12.30
N MET A 267 12.46 7.36 -12.44
CA MET A 267 12.33 8.56 -13.28
C MET A 267 12.17 8.21 -14.76
N ASP A 268 12.91 7.21 -15.26
CA ASP A 268 12.81 6.74 -16.64
C ASP A 268 11.42 6.16 -16.94
N ARG A 269 10.91 5.30 -16.06
CA ARG A 269 9.54 4.78 -16.11
C ARG A 269 8.51 5.91 -16.11
N ALA A 270 8.65 6.91 -15.25
CA ALA A 270 7.75 8.05 -15.20
C ALA A 270 7.74 8.85 -16.52
N VAL A 271 8.91 9.11 -17.10
CA VAL A 271 9.05 9.81 -18.40
C VAL A 271 8.46 8.98 -19.54
N LYS A 272 8.81 7.69 -19.61
CA LYS A 272 8.30 6.75 -20.61
C LYS A 272 6.78 6.66 -20.57
N ASN A 273 6.21 6.51 -19.37
CA ASN A 273 4.76 6.40 -19.17
C ASN A 273 4.04 7.72 -19.45
N SER A 274 4.73 8.85 -19.36
CA SER A 274 4.18 10.19 -19.63
C SER A 274 4.20 10.57 -21.12
N GLY A 275 5.00 9.89 -21.94
CA GLY A 275 5.19 10.25 -23.35
C GLY A 275 5.91 11.59 -23.57
N ILE A 276 6.66 12.07 -22.56
CA ILE A 276 7.43 13.33 -22.64
C ILE A 276 8.92 13.06 -22.81
N LYS A 277 9.71 14.11 -23.04
CA LYS A 277 11.17 14.05 -22.99
C LYS A 277 11.67 14.53 -21.63
N LYS A 278 12.87 14.10 -21.27
CA LYS A 278 13.55 14.56 -20.04
C LYS A 278 13.74 16.08 -20.03
N SER A 279 13.98 16.68 -21.20
CA SER A 279 14.11 18.12 -21.42
C SER A 279 12.83 18.93 -21.12
N ASP A 280 11.67 18.29 -21.10
CA ASP A 280 10.39 18.98 -20.88
C ASP A 280 10.15 19.25 -19.39
N ILE A 281 10.89 18.56 -18.51
CA ILE A 281 10.78 18.71 -17.05
C ILE A 281 11.49 20.01 -16.62
N GLY A 282 10.71 21.02 -16.26
CA GLY A 282 11.25 22.31 -15.84
C GLY A 282 11.70 22.33 -14.38
N TYR A 283 11.11 21.50 -13.52
CA TYR A 283 11.39 21.48 -12.09
C TYR A 283 11.27 20.06 -11.52
N LEU A 284 12.22 19.69 -10.68
CA LEU A 284 12.22 18.48 -9.88
C LEU A 284 12.16 18.83 -8.39
N ASN A 285 11.07 18.45 -7.73
CA ASN A 285 11.01 18.37 -6.27
C ASN A 285 11.63 17.04 -5.84
N ALA A 286 12.85 17.10 -5.31
CA ALA A 286 13.64 15.92 -4.97
C ALA A 286 13.14 15.28 -3.65
N HIS A 287 13.53 14.03 -3.41
CA HIS A 287 13.30 13.43 -2.11
C HIS A 287 14.12 14.16 -1.03
N GLY A 288 15.33 14.62 -1.32
CA GLY A 288 16.20 15.50 -0.54
C GLY A 288 15.87 15.55 0.94
N THR A 289 16.34 14.58 1.72
CA THR A 289 16.03 14.46 3.15
C THR A 289 17.00 15.24 4.03
N GLY A 290 18.15 15.65 3.48
CA GLY A 290 19.26 16.15 4.29
C GLY A 290 20.12 15.02 4.84
N THR A 291 19.89 13.76 4.48
CA THR A 291 20.79 12.67 4.89
C THR A 291 21.90 12.48 3.84
N GLY A 292 23.15 12.40 4.28
CA GLY A 292 24.30 12.32 3.37
C GLY A 292 24.23 11.19 2.34
N LYS A 293 23.79 9.98 2.72
CA LYS A 293 23.67 8.86 1.79
C LYS A 293 22.59 9.09 0.73
N ASN A 294 21.42 9.56 1.13
CA ASN A 294 20.32 9.80 0.20
C ASN A 294 20.64 10.93 -0.76
N ASP A 295 21.04 12.09 -0.25
CA ASP A 295 21.24 13.28 -1.06
C ASP A 295 22.39 13.07 -2.07
N ASN A 296 23.41 12.27 -1.72
CA ASN A 296 24.45 11.83 -2.66
C ASN A 296 23.92 10.86 -3.73
N ALA A 297 23.09 9.88 -3.35
CA ALA A 297 22.49 8.94 -4.30
C ALA A 297 21.57 9.65 -5.30
N GLU A 298 20.80 10.64 -4.84
CA GLU A 298 19.97 11.48 -5.69
C GLU A 298 20.79 12.33 -6.66
N ILE A 299 21.84 13.00 -6.19
CA ILE A 299 22.74 13.77 -7.07
C ILE A 299 23.33 12.85 -8.16
N ASN A 300 23.78 11.64 -7.78
CA ASN A 300 24.30 10.65 -8.74
C ASN A 300 23.23 10.24 -9.76
N ALA A 301 21.98 10.01 -9.33
CA ALA A 301 20.89 9.66 -10.22
C ALA A 301 20.53 10.81 -11.16
N PHE A 302 20.51 12.06 -10.66
CA PHE A 302 20.17 13.24 -11.45
C PHE A 302 21.21 13.53 -12.51
N HIS A 303 22.50 13.42 -12.19
CA HIS A 303 23.57 13.55 -13.18
C HIS A 303 23.43 12.56 -14.32
N LYS A 304 23.25 11.27 -13.98
CA LYS A 304 23.09 10.20 -14.97
C LYS A 304 21.83 10.35 -15.82
N PHE A 305 20.78 10.98 -15.28
CA PHE A 305 19.50 11.09 -15.97
C PHE A 305 19.34 12.38 -16.79
N PHE A 306 19.79 13.52 -16.26
CA PHE A 306 19.49 14.85 -16.81
C PHE A 306 20.66 15.58 -17.49
N ASP A 307 21.93 15.34 -17.14
CA ASP A 307 23.04 16.26 -17.49
C ASP A 307 23.11 16.62 -18.99
N GLU A 308 23.08 15.62 -19.88
CA GLU A 308 23.19 15.84 -21.32
C GLU A 308 21.89 16.33 -21.97
N GLU A 309 20.74 16.03 -21.35
CA GLU A 309 19.42 16.20 -21.96
C GLU A 309 18.60 17.38 -21.40
N ASN A 310 18.93 17.88 -20.20
CA ASN A 310 18.18 18.95 -19.53
C ASN A 310 19.06 19.82 -18.60
N PRO A 311 19.98 20.63 -19.16
CA PRO A 311 20.82 21.54 -18.37
C PRO A 311 20.02 22.69 -17.73
N THR A 312 18.76 22.87 -18.10
CA THR A 312 17.89 23.94 -17.58
C THR A 312 17.05 23.50 -16.39
N LEU A 313 17.18 22.26 -15.92
CA LEU A 313 16.38 21.73 -14.81
C LEU A 313 16.63 22.53 -13.52
N SER A 314 15.56 22.93 -12.84
CA SER A 314 15.65 23.43 -11.47
C SER A 314 15.37 22.29 -10.48
N VAL A 315 16.10 22.24 -9.37
CA VAL A 315 15.97 21.23 -8.31
C VAL A 315 15.82 21.92 -6.96
N SER A 316 14.94 21.41 -6.10
CA SER A 316 14.89 21.78 -4.69
C SER A 316 14.26 20.67 -3.86
N SER A 317 14.24 20.81 -2.53
CA SER A 317 13.47 19.96 -1.62
C SER A 317 12.64 20.83 -0.68
N THR A 318 11.35 20.54 -0.60
CA THR A 318 10.44 21.25 0.30
C THR A 318 10.52 20.78 1.75
N LYS A 319 11.28 19.72 2.07
CA LYS A 319 11.36 19.14 3.42
C LYS A 319 12.01 20.06 4.45
N VAL A 320 12.84 21.01 4.02
CA VAL A 320 13.36 22.07 4.89
C VAL A 320 12.25 22.98 5.44
N MET A 321 11.09 23.03 4.76
CA MET A 321 9.93 23.80 5.21
C MET A 321 8.97 22.92 6.03
N THR A 322 8.67 21.72 5.56
CA THR A 322 7.64 20.85 6.16
C THR A 322 8.15 19.82 7.15
N GLY A 323 9.47 19.67 7.29
CA GLY A 323 10.06 18.42 7.75
C GLY A 323 9.74 17.26 6.81
N HIS A 324 10.18 16.07 7.19
CA HIS A 324 9.83 14.83 6.51
C HIS A 324 8.57 14.21 7.12
N CYS A 325 7.43 14.44 6.49
CA CYS A 325 6.11 13.95 6.91
C CYS A 325 5.87 12.47 6.60
N LEU A 326 6.91 11.63 6.66
CA LEU A 326 6.83 10.18 6.45
C LEU A 326 6.04 9.82 5.18
N GLY A 327 4.96 9.04 5.29
CA GLY A 327 4.12 8.60 4.17
C GLY A 327 3.24 9.69 3.56
N ALA A 328 3.03 10.82 4.26
CA ALA A 328 2.39 11.99 3.71
C ALA A 328 3.29 12.83 2.80
N ALA A 329 4.62 12.67 2.90
CA ALA A 329 5.59 13.54 2.25
C ALA A 329 5.34 13.69 0.74
N GLY A 330 5.23 12.57 0.02
CA GLY A 330 4.99 12.59 -1.43
C GLY A 330 3.70 13.30 -1.86
N ALA A 331 2.64 13.22 -1.04
CA ALA A 331 1.38 13.88 -1.35
C ALA A 331 1.43 15.40 -1.07
N ILE A 332 2.10 15.81 0.01
CA ILE A 332 2.36 17.24 0.30
C ILE A 332 3.25 17.84 -0.80
N GLU A 333 4.28 17.11 -1.23
CA GLU A 333 5.18 17.48 -2.32
C GLU A 333 4.47 17.56 -3.67
N ALA A 334 3.48 16.69 -3.93
CA ALA A 334 2.62 16.81 -5.10
C ALA A 334 1.83 18.12 -5.10
N VAL A 335 1.23 18.51 -3.96
CA VAL A 335 0.54 19.81 -3.84
C VAL A 335 1.49 20.97 -4.12
N PHE A 336 2.69 20.98 -3.53
CA PHE A 336 3.70 22.01 -3.83
C PHE A 336 4.13 22.02 -5.30
N SER A 337 4.34 20.85 -5.90
CA SER A 337 4.76 20.71 -7.29
C SER A 337 3.68 21.24 -8.25
N ILE A 338 2.40 20.92 -7.99
CA ILE A 338 1.27 21.43 -8.78
C ILE A 338 1.11 22.94 -8.60
N LYS A 339 1.31 23.47 -7.39
CA LYS A 339 1.30 24.91 -7.15
C LYS A 339 2.47 25.61 -7.84
N ALA A 340 3.68 25.05 -7.78
CA ALA A 340 4.83 25.55 -8.50
C ALA A 340 4.56 25.60 -10.02
N LEU A 341 4.05 24.49 -10.57
CA LEU A 341 3.64 24.38 -11.97
C LEU A 341 2.62 25.47 -12.33
N THR A 342 1.51 25.56 -11.61
CA THR A 342 0.39 26.45 -11.96
C THR A 342 0.67 27.94 -11.72
N THR A 343 1.64 28.27 -10.86
CA THR A 343 2.05 29.65 -10.57
C THR A 343 3.38 30.05 -11.20
N ASN A 344 4.03 29.16 -11.96
CA ASN A 344 5.33 29.39 -12.60
C ASN A 344 6.40 29.87 -11.58
N THR A 345 6.46 29.22 -10.42
CA THR A 345 7.38 29.59 -9.34
C THR A 345 7.99 28.34 -8.70
N VAL A 346 9.31 28.23 -8.72
CA VAL A 346 10.06 27.15 -8.06
C VAL A 346 10.36 27.54 -6.61
N LEU A 347 10.02 26.66 -5.68
CA LEU A 347 10.31 26.85 -4.26
C LEU A 347 11.79 26.54 -3.95
N PRO A 348 12.41 27.24 -3.01
CA PRO A 348 13.81 27.05 -2.66
C PRO A 348 14.02 25.95 -1.62
N THR A 349 15.23 25.39 -1.59
CA THR A 349 15.80 24.82 -0.36
C THR A 349 16.46 25.92 0.46
N LEU A 350 16.33 25.91 1.80
CA LEU A 350 16.72 27.03 2.67
C LEU A 350 18.05 26.80 3.39
N HIS A 351 18.55 27.88 4.02
CA HIS A 351 19.72 27.92 4.91
C HIS A 351 21.10 27.83 4.23
N TYR A 352 21.19 28.13 2.94
CA TYR A 352 22.47 28.21 2.23
C TYR A 352 23.21 29.50 2.54
N THR A 353 24.47 29.40 2.95
CA THR A 353 25.42 30.51 2.93
C THR A 353 26.06 30.67 1.54
N ALA A 354 26.87 31.73 1.35
CA ALA A 354 27.60 31.91 0.10
C ALA A 354 28.66 30.80 -0.11
N GLU A 355 29.29 30.36 0.97
CA GLU A 355 30.26 29.26 0.99
C GLU A 355 29.59 27.93 0.63
N ASP A 356 28.42 27.64 1.19
CA ASP A 356 27.64 26.43 0.88
C ASP A 356 27.23 26.39 -0.59
N SER A 357 26.84 27.56 -1.13
CA SER A 357 26.44 27.70 -2.53
C SER A 357 27.58 27.30 -3.48
N GLU A 358 28.81 27.73 -3.20
CA GLU A 358 29.99 27.38 -4.00
C GLU A 358 30.39 25.92 -3.84
N ALA A 359 30.29 25.38 -2.61
CA ALA A 359 30.54 23.96 -2.35
C ALA A 359 29.55 23.05 -3.09
N LEU A 360 28.25 23.42 -3.10
CA LEU A 360 27.24 22.69 -3.85
C LEU A 360 27.51 22.73 -5.35
N LYS A 361 27.84 23.91 -5.89
CA LYS A 361 28.15 24.08 -7.33
C LYS A 361 29.28 23.17 -7.80
N ALA A 362 30.31 22.97 -6.98
CA ALA A 362 31.39 22.03 -7.29
C ALA A 362 30.91 20.56 -7.37
N LYS A 363 29.82 20.22 -6.67
CA LYS A 363 29.23 18.88 -6.61
C LYS A 363 28.21 18.61 -7.70
N VAL A 364 27.37 19.60 -8.03
CA VAL A 364 26.21 19.43 -8.95
C VAL A 364 26.39 20.09 -10.32
N GLY A 365 27.55 20.70 -10.57
CA GLY A 365 27.89 21.27 -11.86
C GLY A 365 27.00 22.45 -12.26
N THR A 366 26.28 22.31 -13.38
CA THR A 366 25.47 23.39 -13.97
C THR A 366 23.99 23.31 -13.63
N MET A 367 23.55 22.22 -12.97
CA MET A 367 22.16 22.03 -12.60
C MET A 367 21.71 23.08 -11.58
N ASP A 368 20.52 23.63 -11.78
CA ASP A 368 20.04 24.77 -11.00
C ASP A 368 19.37 24.35 -9.69
N TYR A 369 20.14 24.29 -8.60
CA TYR A 369 19.59 24.10 -7.26
C TYR A 369 19.07 25.44 -6.72
N VAL A 370 17.76 25.56 -6.52
CA VAL A 370 17.13 26.82 -6.10
C VAL A 370 17.30 27.01 -4.59
N GLN A 371 17.99 28.08 -4.19
CA GLN A 371 18.43 28.30 -2.80
C GLN A 371 17.79 29.56 -2.19
N ASN A 372 17.40 29.46 -0.92
CA ASN A 372 16.91 30.49 0.01
C ASN A 372 15.66 31.30 -0.38
N THR A 373 15.46 31.60 -1.66
CA THR A 373 14.39 32.46 -2.17
C THR A 373 13.71 31.79 -3.36
N PRO A 374 12.37 31.79 -3.44
CA PRO A 374 11.67 31.26 -4.60
C PRO A 374 12.06 31.97 -5.89
N ARG A 375 11.93 31.26 -7.01
CA ARG A 375 12.31 31.77 -8.33
C ARG A 375 11.18 31.63 -9.33
N ALA A 376 10.83 32.73 -9.99
CA ALA A 376 9.92 32.70 -11.13
C ALA A 376 10.55 31.92 -12.28
N LYS A 377 9.82 30.95 -12.83
CA LYS A 377 10.23 30.13 -13.96
C LYS A 377 8.99 29.61 -14.68
N GLU A 378 8.95 29.75 -15.99
CA GLU A 378 7.88 29.13 -16.78
C GLU A 378 8.01 27.61 -16.70
N LEU A 379 6.97 26.95 -16.21
CA LEU A 379 6.93 25.50 -16.02
C LEU A 379 5.81 24.90 -16.86
N GLU A 380 6.17 23.89 -17.64
CA GLU A 380 5.24 23.06 -18.42
C GLU A 380 5.03 21.70 -17.77
N CYS A 381 6.13 21.05 -17.37
CA CYS A 381 6.12 19.78 -16.64
C CYS A 381 6.97 19.90 -15.36
N VAL A 382 6.54 19.21 -14.31
CA VAL A 382 7.27 19.06 -13.05
C VAL A 382 7.32 17.60 -12.65
N MET A 383 8.42 17.19 -12.01
CA MET A 383 8.62 15.86 -11.47
C MET A 383 8.75 15.93 -9.94
N SER A 384 8.25 14.91 -9.23
CA SER A 384 8.46 14.75 -7.79
C SER A 384 8.99 13.34 -7.49
N ASN A 385 10.01 13.24 -6.63
CA ASN A 385 10.68 11.98 -6.28
C ASN A 385 10.55 11.64 -4.80
N ASN A 386 10.32 10.36 -4.48
CA ASN A 386 10.30 9.85 -3.12
C ASN A 386 11.04 8.51 -3.04
N VAL A 387 11.91 8.38 -2.03
CA VAL A 387 12.71 7.18 -1.77
C VAL A 387 12.39 6.70 -0.37
N ALA A 388 12.15 5.41 -0.18
CA ALA A 388 11.63 4.85 1.06
C ALA A 388 12.56 3.80 1.69
N PHE A 389 12.39 3.60 3.00
CA PHE A 389 12.79 2.34 3.63
C PHE A 389 12.14 1.16 2.90
N GLY A 390 12.79 -0.01 2.93
CA GLY A 390 12.48 -1.13 2.05
C GLY A 390 13.03 -0.97 0.63
N GLY A 391 13.61 0.19 0.29
CA GLY A 391 14.21 0.45 -1.01
C GLY A 391 13.20 0.77 -2.11
N THR A 392 11.96 1.13 -1.78
CA THR A 392 10.97 1.54 -2.79
C THR A 392 11.27 2.96 -3.26
N ASN A 393 11.34 3.17 -4.57
CA ASN A 393 11.45 4.50 -5.18
C ASN A 393 10.18 4.80 -5.98
N ALA A 394 9.73 6.06 -5.95
CA ALA A 394 8.61 6.54 -6.74
C ALA A 394 8.92 7.90 -7.37
N SER A 395 8.60 8.05 -8.66
CA SER A 395 8.70 9.29 -9.41
C SER A 395 7.38 9.57 -10.11
N ILE A 396 6.89 10.80 -10.07
CA ILE A 396 5.61 11.19 -10.69
C ILE A 396 5.75 12.50 -11.48
N VAL A 397 5.04 12.61 -12.61
CA VAL A 397 5.08 13.77 -13.51
C VAL A 397 3.71 14.44 -13.60
N PHE A 398 3.70 15.75 -13.38
CA PHE A 398 2.53 16.62 -13.57
C PHE A 398 2.79 17.60 -14.72
N SER A 399 1.79 17.83 -15.58
CA SER A 399 1.92 18.75 -16.72
C SER A 399 0.69 19.62 -16.96
N LYS A 400 0.90 20.85 -17.45
CA LYS A 400 -0.19 21.70 -17.97
C LYS A 400 -0.69 21.24 -19.33
N LYS A 401 0.13 20.51 -20.09
CA LYS A 401 -0.21 20.02 -21.41
C LYS A 401 -0.55 18.53 -21.37
N PRO A 402 -1.41 18.06 -22.29
CA PRO A 402 -1.52 16.64 -22.56
C PRO A 402 -0.16 16.05 -22.92
N GLY A 403 0.17 14.91 -22.32
CA GLY A 403 1.25 14.04 -22.81
C GLY A 403 0.74 13.06 -23.85
N ASP A 404 1.64 12.47 -24.64
CA ASP A 404 1.35 11.32 -25.49
C ASP A 404 1.36 10.02 -24.67
N VAL A 405 0.42 9.92 -23.73
CA VAL A 405 0.33 8.80 -22.79
C VAL A 405 -0.17 7.55 -23.55
N GLN A 406 0.78 6.73 -24.00
CA GLN A 406 0.51 5.44 -24.60
C GLN A 406 0.21 4.43 -23.48
N SER A 407 -1.06 4.30 -23.09
CA SER A 407 -1.45 3.20 -22.20
C SER A 407 -1.49 1.90 -23.00
N GLN A 408 -0.69 0.93 -22.60
CA GLN A 408 -0.71 -0.40 -23.19
C GLN A 408 -1.80 -1.25 -22.54
N VAL A 409 -3.05 -0.76 -22.39
CA VAL A 409 -4.15 -1.58 -21.85
C VAL A 409 -4.32 -2.81 -22.74
N ALA A 410 -3.71 -3.90 -22.32
CA ALA A 410 -3.70 -5.19 -22.96
C ALA A 410 -4.60 -6.12 -22.16
N LYS A 411 -5.84 -5.69 -21.88
CA LYS A 411 -6.87 -6.51 -21.20
C LYS A 411 -7.08 -7.86 -21.89
N ASP A 412 -6.76 -7.95 -23.18
CA ASP A 412 -6.80 -9.20 -23.96
C ASP A 412 -5.68 -10.19 -23.59
N LYS A 413 -4.63 -9.78 -22.88
CA LYS A 413 -3.58 -10.68 -22.39
C LYS A 413 -4.13 -11.52 -21.25
N LYS A 414 -4.06 -12.84 -21.43
CA LYS A 414 -4.30 -13.80 -20.36
C LYS A 414 -3.19 -13.74 -19.33
N ILE A 415 -3.57 -13.76 -18.06
CA ILE A 415 -2.66 -13.76 -16.93
C ILE A 415 -2.62 -15.16 -16.35
N ALA A 416 -1.51 -15.86 -16.54
CA ALA A 416 -1.30 -17.21 -16.03
C ALA A 416 -0.85 -17.16 -14.57
N VAL A 417 -1.45 -18.01 -13.73
CA VAL A 417 -0.94 -18.32 -12.39
C VAL A 417 0.03 -19.48 -12.50
N THR A 418 1.29 -19.27 -12.12
CA THR A 418 2.37 -20.23 -12.43
C THR A 418 3.18 -20.71 -11.24
N GLY A 419 3.09 -20.04 -10.10
CA GLY A 419 3.73 -20.49 -8.87
C GLY A 419 2.95 -20.12 -7.63
N ILE A 420 3.00 -21.00 -6.63
CA ILE A 420 2.30 -20.84 -5.35
C ILE A 420 3.27 -21.16 -4.22
N GLY A 421 3.44 -20.23 -3.29
CA GLY A 421 4.19 -20.41 -2.06
C GLY A 421 3.29 -20.25 -0.85
N ILE A 422 3.24 -21.27 0.02
CA ILE A 422 2.33 -21.31 1.18
C ILE A 422 3.15 -21.44 2.46
N VAL A 423 2.88 -20.53 3.40
CA VAL A 423 3.21 -20.66 4.82
C VAL A 423 1.94 -20.48 5.61
N SER A 424 1.55 -21.49 6.38
CA SER A 424 0.29 -21.53 7.13
C SER A 424 0.45 -22.34 8.44
N PRO A 425 -0.49 -22.22 9.39
CA PRO A 425 -0.46 -22.98 10.64
C PRO A 425 -0.44 -24.51 10.45
N ILE A 426 -0.95 -25.02 9.32
CA ILE A 426 -1.00 -26.46 9.06
C ILE A 426 0.15 -26.97 8.18
N GLY A 427 0.89 -26.08 7.52
CA GLY A 427 1.99 -26.42 6.63
C GLY A 427 2.75 -25.20 6.11
N ASN A 428 4.07 -25.30 6.09
CA ASN A 428 5.03 -24.28 5.64
C ASN A 428 5.50 -24.50 4.18
N SER A 429 4.89 -25.41 3.43
CA SER A 429 5.06 -25.57 1.98
C SER A 429 3.73 -25.94 1.32
N LYS A 430 3.65 -25.83 -0.01
CA LYS A 430 2.50 -26.31 -0.79
C LYS A 430 2.25 -27.81 -0.55
N GLU A 431 3.30 -28.62 -0.57
CA GLU A 431 3.23 -30.07 -0.39
C GLU A 431 2.75 -30.45 1.01
N ILE A 432 3.34 -29.84 2.05
CA ILE A 432 2.97 -30.09 3.45
C ILE A 432 1.54 -29.62 3.71
N TYR A 433 1.14 -28.48 3.12
CA TYR A 433 -0.23 -28.00 3.18
C TYR A 433 -1.21 -28.98 2.54
N LEU A 434 -0.96 -29.43 1.32
CA LEU A 434 -1.81 -30.39 0.61
C LEU A 434 -1.92 -31.73 1.38
N ASP A 435 -0.82 -32.22 1.94
CA ASP A 435 -0.83 -33.42 2.79
C ASP A 435 -1.65 -33.21 4.06
N ALA A 436 -1.55 -32.05 4.70
CA ALA A 436 -2.35 -31.71 5.88
C ALA A 436 -3.85 -31.64 5.55
N VAL A 437 -4.21 -31.03 4.41
CA VAL A 437 -5.58 -30.94 3.90
C VAL A 437 -6.14 -32.34 3.63
N LYS A 438 -5.40 -33.18 2.91
CA LYS A 438 -5.78 -34.57 2.61
C LYS A 438 -6.03 -35.42 3.85
N ASN A 439 -5.26 -35.19 4.91
CA ASN A 439 -5.40 -35.90 6.18
C ASN A 439 -6.42 -35.25 7.14
N GLY A 440 -7.11 -34.17 6.71
CA GLY A 440 -8.14 -33.51 7.50
C GLY A 440 -7.60 -32.82 8.76
N LYS A 441 -6.39 -32.24 8.70
CA LYS A 441 -5.81 -31.52 9.83
C LYS A 441 -6.64 -30.27 10.17
N LEU A 442 -6.97 -30.11 11.44
CA LEU A 442 -7.76 -29.00 11.99
C LEU A 442 -6.96 -28.26 13.08
N PRO A 443 -7.34 -27.02 13.43
CA PRO A 443 -6.74 -26.29 14.55
C PRO A 443 -6.88 -27.03 15.88
N GLU A 444 -5.85 -26.95 16.72
CA GLU A 444 -5.86 -27.52 18.06
C GLU A 444 -6.31 -26.51 19.14
N SER A 445 -6.35 -25.22 18.79
CA SER A 445 -6.69 -24.11 19.70
C SER A 445 -7.41 -22.97 18.95
N ALA A 446 -7.99 -22.03 19.71
CA ALA A 446 -8.63 -20.84 19.15
C ALA A 446 -7.64 -19.73 18.72
N SER A 447 -6.34 -19.95 18.91
CA SER A 447 -5.27 -19.05 18.49
C SER A 447 -4.09 -19.89 18.02
N ILE A 448 -3.85 -19.87 16.71
CA ILE A 448 -2.81 -20.66 16.05
C ILE A 448 -1.84 -19.74 15.33
N CYS A 449 -0.62 -20.23 15.10
CA CYS A 449 0.43 -19.51 14.42
C CYS A 449 1.20 -20.44 13.47
N SER A 450 1.75 -19.85 12.43
CA SER A 450 2.65 -20.46 11.47
C SER A 450 4.05 -20.49 12.08
N THR A 451 4.83 -21.49 11.71
CA THR A 451 6.22 -21.58 12.16
C THR A 451 7.13 -21.81 10.96
N VAL A 452 8.10 -20.92 10.80
CA VAL A 452 9.21 -21.10 9.87
C VAL A 452 10.44 -21.49 10.65
N THR A 453 11.14 -22.50 10.17
CA THR A 453 12.24 -23.16 10.87
C THR A 453 13.56 -22.99 10.11
N ASN A 454 14.65 -23.39 10.76
CA ASN A 454 15.96 -23.43 10.10
C ASN A 454 16.01 -24.34 8.87
N ASP A 455 15.14 -25.35 8.79
CA ASP A 455 15.15 -26.28 7.67
C ASP A 455 14.50 -25.66 6.43
N ASP A 456 13.49 -24.80 6.61
CA ASP A 456 12.91 -23.99 5.53
C ASP A 456 13.99 -23.12 4.86
N TYR A 457 14.83 -22.46 5.66
CA TYR A 457 15.89 -21.59 5.13
C TYR A 457 16.96 -22.38 4.39
N LYS A 458 17.36 -23.55 4.93
CA LYS A 458 18.32 -24.43 4.24
C LYS A 458 17.75 -24.91 2.91
N GLU A 459 16.48 -25.29 2.86
CA GLU A 459 15.80 -25.74 1.65
C GLU A 459 15.79 -24.66 0.56
N LEU A 460 15.65 -23.40 0.95
CA LEU A 460 15.60 -22.24 0.06
C LEU A 460 16.97 -21.58 -0.18
N GLY A 461 18.05 -22.09 0.42
CA GLY A 461 19.39 -21.49 0.32
C GLY A 461 19.52 -20.12 1.00
N ILE A 462 18.62 -19.78 1.92
CA ILE A 462 18.62 -18.50 2.64
C ILE A 462 19.70 -18.53 3.72
N LYS A 463 20.63 -17.57 3.66
CA LYS A 463 21.73 -17.49 4.63
C LYS A 463 21.20 -17.14 6.02
N MET A 464 21.67 -17.85 7.05
CA MET A 464 21.28 -17.58 8.44
C MET A 464 21.55 -16.14 8.91
N ALA A 465 22.57 -15.48 8.35
CA ALA A 465 22.87 -14.08 8.66
C ALA A 465 21.80 -13.11 8.14
N PHE A 466 21.10 -13.47 7.06
CA PHE A 466 19.96 -12.71 6.55
C PHE A 466 18.73 -12.95 7.44
N TYR A 467 18.43 -14.22 7.72
CA TYR A 467 17.33 -14.62 8.61
C TYR A 467 17.34 -13.88 9.95
N ARG A 468 18.50 -13.77 10.61
CA ARG A 468 18.60 -13.10 11.92
C ARG A 468 18.26 -11.61 11.88
N LYS A 469 18.08 -11.00 10.71
CA LYS A 469 17.64 -9.62 10.54
C LYS A 469 16.13 -9.48 10.38
N LEU A 470 15.40 -10.59 10.21
CA LEU A 470 13.97 -10.59 9.93
C LEU A 470 13.18 -10.73 11.23
N ASP A 471 12.14 -9.92 11.36
CA ASP A 471 11.02 -10.16 12.26
C ASP A 471 10.16 -11.32 11.74
N ASN A 472 9.19 -11.74 12.53
CA ASN A 472 8.37 -12.89 12.18
C ASN A 472 7.56 -12.67 10.88
N LEU A 473 6.93 -11.49 10.70
CA LEU A 473 6.27 -11.15 9.43
C LEU A 473 7.21 -11.23 8.21
N GLY A 474 8.43 -10.67 8.31
CA GLY A 474 9.44 -10.77 7.26
C GLY A 474 9.88 -12.20 6.97
N GLN A 475 9.95 -13.07 7.98
CA GLN A 475 10.25 -14.50 7.80
C GLN A 475 9.14 -15.22 7.03
N LEU A 476 7.88 -15.01 7.41
CA LEU A 476 6.72 -15.60 6.72
C LEU A 476 6.70 -15.18 5.24
N GLN A 477 6.84 -13.88 4.98
CA GLN A 477 6.83 -13.30 3.63
C GLN A 477 7.98 -13.80 2.75
N THR A 478 9.22 -13.81 3.28
CA THR A 478 10.38 -14.23 2.49
C THR A 478 10.32 -15.71 2.14
N VAL A 479 9.86 -16.56 3.05
CA VAL A 479 9.69 -17.99 2.75
C VAL A 479 8.56 -18.25 1.77
N SER A 480 7.39 -17.62 1.93
CA SER A 480 6.29 -17.81 0.97
C SER A 480 6.69 -17.32 -0.42
N GLY A 481 7.31 -16.14 -0.54
CA GLY A 481 7.72 -15.57 -1.83
C GLY A 481 8.79 -16.40 -2.55
N MET A 482 9.83 -16.85 -1.82
CA MET A 482 10.87 -17.70 -2.42
C MET A 482 10.33 -19.09 -2.81
N ARG A 483 9.37 -19.64 -2.06
CA ARG A 483 8.68 -20.88 -2.45
C ARG A 483 7.83 -20.69 -3.70
N ALA A 484 7.16 -19.54 -3.86
CA ALA A 484 6.39 -19.23 -5.06
C ALA A 484 7.29 -19.14 -6.31
N LEU A 485 8.46 -18.50 -6.20
CA LEU A 485 9.47 -18.48 -7.29
C LEU A 485 9.99 -19.88 -7.62
N LYS A 486 10.26 -20.70 -6.59
CA LYS A 486 10.71 -22.08 -6.76
C LYS A 486 9.66 -22.94 -7.46
N ASP A 487 8.39 -22.84 -7.04
CA ASP A 487 7.26 -23.56 -7.64
C ASP A 487 7.02 -23.12 -9.09
N ALA A 488 7.15 -21.83 -9.36
CA ALA A 488 7.09 -21.27 -10.72
C ALA A 488 8.27 -21.70 -11.61
N ASN A 489 9.34 -22.29 -11.06
CA ASN A 489 10.64 -22.44 -11.73
C ASN A 489 11.13 -21.11 -12.32
N PHE A 490 11.05 -20.04 -11.52
CA PHE A 490 11.35 -18.67 -11.95
C PHE A 490 12.65 -18.19 -11.28
N THR A 491 13.70 -18.03 -12.09
CA THR A 491 14.97 -17.42 -11.64
C THR A 491 14.98 -15.93 -11.93
N VAL A 492 15.22 -15.13 -10.89
CA VAL A 492 15.44 -13.68 -11.01
C VAL A 492 16.91 -13.42 -11.32
N THR A 493 17.15 -12.56 -12.31
CA THR A 493 18.45 -12.20 -12.88
C THR A 493 18.52 -10.70 -13.09
N GLU A 494 19.70 -10.14 -13.34
CA GLU A 494 19.82 -8.71 -13.63
C GLU A 494 19.03 -8.27 -14.89
N ASP A 495 18.87 -9.17 -15.87
CA ASP A 495 18.18 -8.87 -17.14
C ASP A 495 16.65 -8.79 -16.97
N ASN A 496 16.07 -9.56 -16.05
CA ASN A 496 14.61 -9.62 -15.84
C ASN A 496 14.15 -9.01 -14.50
N ALA A 497 15.05 -8.66 -13.58
CA ALA A 497 14.67 -8.14 -12.25
C ALA A 497 13.77 -6.90 -12.31
N LYS A 498 13.93 -6.08 -13.35
CA LYS A 498 13.12 -4.87 -13.62
C LYS A 498 11.83 -5.14 -14.40
N GLN A 499 11.50 -6.40 -14.67
CA GLN A 499 10.27 -6.81 -15.37
C GLN A 499 9.34 -7.64 -14.44
N ILE A 500 9.74 -7.75 -13.18
CA ILE A 500 9.05 -8.51 -12.15
C ILE A 500 8.72 -7.53 -11.03
N GLY A 501 7.45 -7.50 -10.61
CA GLY A 501 7.01 -6.72 -9.47
C GLY A 501 6.53 -7.57 -8.29
N ILE A 502 6.29 -6.90 -7.16
CA ILE A 502 5.76 -7.46 -5.92
C ILE A 502 4.65 -6.54 -5.41
N ILE A 503 3.46 -7.11 -5.16
CA ILE A 503 2.43 -6.45 -4.36
C ILE A 503 2.17 -7.29 -3.11
N VAL A 504 2.43 -6.70 -1.94
CA VAL A 504 2.14 -7.32 -0.64
C VAL A 504 0.86 -6.73 -0.06
N GLY A 505 -0.17 -7.56 0.10
CA GLY A 505 -1.36 -7.26 0.88
C GLY A 505 -1.18 -7.66 2.35
N THR A 506 -1.53 -6.76 3.28
CA THR A 506 -1.49 -7.05 4.72
C THR A 506 -2.62 -6.33 5.46
N SER A 507 -3.16 -6.94 6.52
CA SER A 507 -4.15 -6.31 7.40
C SER A 507 -3.45 -5.41 8.41
N GLU A 508 -2.61 -6.01 9.26
CA GLU A 508 -2.00 -5.32 10.40
C GLU A 508 -0.54 -4.92 10.15
N GLY A 509 0.10 -5.50 9.13
CA GLY A 509 1.48 -5.18 8.75
C GLY A 509 2.42 -5.17 9.94
N GLY A 510 3.14 -4.06 10.12
CA GLY A 510 4.12 -3.86 11.19
C GLY A 510 3.53 -3.54 12.57
N LEU A 511 2.22 -3.73 12.82
CA LEU A 511 1.58 -3.37 14.09
C LEU A 511 2.22 -4.07 15.30
N GLY A 512 2.52 -5.36 15.18
CA GLY A 512 3.19 -6.12 16.24
C GLY A 512 4.57 -5.54 16.59
N ALA A 513 5.40 -5.33 15.57
CA ALA A 513 6.71 -4.69 15.74
C ALA A 513 6.62 -3.25 16.28
N THR A 514 5.58 -2.51 15.89
CA THR A 514 5.32 -1.14 16.37
C THR A 514 4.94 -1.14 17.84
N TYR A 515 4.10 -2.07 18.28
CA TYR A 515 3.76 -2.25 19.69
C TYR A 515 5.00 -2.59 20.53
N ASP A 516 5.79 -3.58 20.08
CA ASP A 516 7.04 -3.98 20.75
C ASP A 516 8.07 -2.83 20.82
N PHE A 517 8.05 -1.92 19.85
CA PHE A 517 8.92 -0.75 19.83
C PHE A 517 8.45 0.32 20.82
N GLU A 518 7.13 0.55 20.92
CA GLU A 518 6.57 1.47 21.91
C GLU A 518 6.77 0.96 23.35
N GLU A 519 6.80 -0.35 23.58
CA GLU A 519 7.16 -0.91 24.89
C GLU A 519 8.58 -0.49 25.31
N LEU A 520 9.55 -0.53 24.38
CA LEU A 520 10.93 -0.05 24.65
C LEU A 520 10.95 1.45 24.99
N ILE A 521 10.16 2.26 24.27
CA ILE A 521 10.06 3.70 24.52
C ILE A 521 9.42 3.96 25.89
N ALA A 522 8.38 3.23 26.26
CA ALA A 522 7.71 3.38 27.53
C ALA A 522 8.62 3.01 28.72
N GLU A 523 9.53 2.04 28.55
CA GLU A 523 10.51 1.65 29.58
C GLU A 523 11.71 2.60 29.69
N ALA A 524 12.28 3.02 28.56
CA ALA A 524 13.58 3.70 28.51
C ALA A 524 13.51 5.17 28.02
N GLY A 525 12.32 5.67 27.69
CA GLY A 525 12.11 6.97 27.05
C GLY A 525 12.48 6.98 25.58
N ASN A 526 12.31 8.13 24.90
CA ASN A 526 12.54 8.24 23.46
C ASN A 526 14.00 7.98 23.01
N ALA A 527 14.97 8.08 23.92
CA ALA A 527 16.36 7.71 23.65
C ALA A 527 16.60 6.18 23.63
N GLY A 528 15.64 5.39 24.11
CA GLY A 528 15.72 3.93 24.24
C GLY A 528 15.33 3.12 23.00
N GLY A 529 15.10 3.77 21.87
CA GLY A 529 14.75 3.11 20.61
C GLY A 529 15.82 2.13 20.10
N SER A 530 15.42 1.21 19.22
CA SER A 530 16.32 0.18 18.68
C SER A 530 16.49 0.30 17.16
N ALA A 531 17.71 0.59 16.71
CA ALA A 531 18.07 0.61 15.29
C ALA A 531 17.78 -0.72 14.58
N PHE A 532 17.79 -1.83 15.33
CA PHE A 532 17.53 -3.16 14.81
C PHE A 532 16.03 -3.46 14.67
N LYS A 533 15.19 -3.04 15.63
CA LYS A 533 13.74 -3.27 15.57
C LYS A 533 13.00 -2.25 14.70
N PHE A 534 13.50 -1.01 14.63
CA PHE A 534 12.81 0.08 13.94
C PHE A 534 12.43 -0.22 12.48
N PRO A 535 13.27 -0.86 11.64
CA PRO A 535 12.90 -1.15 10.25
C PRO A 535 11.65 -2.03 10.11
N HIS A 536 11.24 -2.75 11.15
CA HIS A 536 10.08 -3.64 11.14
C HIS A 536 8.76 -2.93 11.48
N THR A 537 8.82 -1.67 11.94
CA THR A 537 7.60 -0.89 12.26
C THR A 537 6.91 -0.33 11.01
N VAL A 538 7.58 -0.31 9.86
CA VAL A 538 7.00 0.14 8.58
C VAL A 538 6.37 -1.03 7.83
N TYR A 539 5.19 -0.81 7.23
CA TYR A 539 4.39 -1.89 6.65
C TYR A 539 5.05 -2.57 5.43
N ASN A 540 5.89 -1.86 4.68
CA ASN A 540 6.58 -2.43 3.52
C ASN A 540 7.87 -3.19 3.86
N ALA A 541 8.24 -3.34 5.13
CA ALA A 541 9.47 -4.02 5.53
C ALA A 541 9.54 -5.46 5.01
N ALA A 542 8.46 -6.22 5.16
CA ALA A 542 8.37 -7.62 4.71
C ALA A 542 8.56 -7.74 3.18
N GLY A 543 7.91 -6.86 2.41
CA GLY A 543 8.09 -6.77 0.95
C GLY A 543 9.50 -6.34 0.54
N GLY A 544 10.10 -5.39 1.25
CA GLY A 544 11.48 -4.95 1.06
C GLY A 544 12.49 -6.07 1.28
N TYR A 545 12.35 -6.85 2.35
CA TYR A 545 13.21 -8.02 2.59
C TYR A 545 13.05 -9.10 1.53
N LEU A 546 11.83 -9.35 1.05
CA LEU A 546 11.61 -10.26 -0.07
C LEU A 546 12.27 -9.75 -1.35
N SER A 547 12.16 -8.47 -1.67
CA SER A 547 12.87 -7.85 -2.81
C SER A 547 14.38 -8.04 -2.70
N ILE A 548 14.97 -7.73 -1.54
CA ILE A 548 16.41 -7.91 -1.29
C ILE A 548 16.84 -9.37 -1.47
N LEU A 549 16.03 -10.31 -0.99
CA LEU A 549 16.35 -11.74 -1.04
C LEU A 549 16.21 -12.33 -2.45
N SER A 550 15.17 -11.92 -3.16
CA SER A 550 14.85 -12.42 -4.51
C SER A 550 15.60 -11.70 -5.62
N GLY A 551 16.05 -10.46 -5.38
CA GLY A 551 16.65 -9.59 -6.39
C GLY A 551 15.65 -8.87 -7.29
N ILE A 552 14.34 -8.92 -6.98
CA ILE A 552 13.28 -8.27 -7.76
C ILE A 552 13.36 -6.74 -7.61
N LYS A 553 13.38 -6.00 -8.72
CA LYS A 553 13.61 -4.55 -8.78
C LYS A 553 12.46 -3.74 -9.42
N GLY A 554 11.46 -4.41 -9.98
CA GLY A 554 10.32 -3.74 -10.62
C GLY A 554 9.34 -3.13 -9.61
N TYR A 555 8.07 -3.05 -10.02
CA TYR A 555 6.99 -2.42 -9.27
C TYR A 555 6.82 -3.04 -7.88
N GLY A 556 7.10 -2.29 -6.81
CA GLY A 556 7.11 -2.80 -5.43
C GLY A 556 6.18 -2.01 -4.52
N VAL A 557 5.01 -2.57 -4.19
CA VAL A 557 3.97 -1.88 -3.40
C VAL A 557 3.45 -2.76 -2.26
N THR A 558 3.11 -2.13 -1.14
CA THR A 558 2.40 -2.74 -0.02
C THR A 558 1.06 -2.04 0.15
N ILE A 559 -0.03 -2.81 0.15
CA ILE A 559 -1.40 -2.30 0.30
C ILE A 559 -2.05 -2.84 1.57
N THR A 560 -2.93 -2.03 2.17
CA THR A 560 -3.67 -2.40 3.36
C THR A 560 -5.08 -1.81 3.40
N THR A 561 -6.04 -2.72 3.43
CA THR A 561 -7.48 -2.51 3.62
C THR A 561 -8.01 -3.61 4.56
N GLY A 562 -7.22 -4.11 5.50
CA GLY A 562 -7.61 -5.23 6.35
C GLY A 562 -7.51 -6.61 5.65
N PRO A 563 -8.35 -7.60 6.02
CA PRO A 563 -8.25 -8.98 5.52
C PRO A 563 -8.36 -9.15 4.00
N LEU A 564 -9.09 -8.29 3.29
CA LEU A 564 -9.23 -8.38 1.83
C LEU A 564 -7.96 -8.00 1.05
N SER A 565 -6.96 -7.41 1.71
CA SER A 565 -5.73 -6.90 1.06
C SER A 565 -4.99 -7.97 0.26
N GLY A 566 -5.07 -9.24 0.68
CA GLY A 566 -4.47 -10.36 -0.05
C GLY A 566 -5.15 -10.64 -1.39
N LEU A 567 -6.46 -10.40 -1.49
CA LEU A 567 -7.19 -10.55 -2.76
C LEU A 567 -7.06 -9.31 -3.64
N ASP A 568 -6.99 -8.12 -3.02
CA ASP A 568 -6.66 -6.88 -3.73
C ASP A 568 -5.27 -6.92 -4.36
N SER A 569 -4.28 -7.58 -3.73
CA SER A 569 -2.93 -7.68 -4.32
C SER A 569 -2.93 -8.46 -5.63
N ILE A 570 -3.81 -9.46 -5.77
CA ILE A 570 -4.05 -10.20 -7.02
C ILE A 570 -4.69 -9.26 -8.05
N GLY A 571 -5.80 -8.59 -7.70
CA GLY A 571 -6.50 -7.68 -8.62
C GLY A 571 -5.61 -6.53 -9.13
N TYR A 572 -4.83 -5.90 -8.25
CA TYR A 572 -3.91 -4.84 -8.65
C TYR A 572 -2.72 -5.37 -9.45
N SER A 573 -2.25 -6.59 -9.16
CA SER A 573 -1.23 -7.24 -10.00
C SER A 573 -1.74 -7.48 -11.41
N MET A 574 -3.04 -7.77 -11.58
CA MET A 574 -3.66 -7.87 -12.91
C MET A 574 -3.59 -6.54 -13.67
N ASN A 575 -3.89 -5.42 -13.01
CA ASN A 575 -3.78 -4.10 -13.64
C ASN A 575 -2.34 -3.78 -14.05
N VAL A 576 -1.36 -4.03 -13.19
CA VAL A 576 0.06 -3.76 -13.50
C VAL A 576 0.51 -4.55 -14.74
N ILE A 577 0.11 -5.82 -14.87
CA ILE A 577 0.40 -6.65 -16.05
C ILE A 577 -0.38 -6.17 -17.28
N HIS A 578 -1.68 -5.88 -17.13
CA HIS A 578 -2.52 -5.40 -18.22
C HIS A 578 -2.11 -4.03 -18.74
N ASP A 579 -1.54 -3.16 -17.90
CA ASP A 579 -0.99 -1.87 -18.30
C ASP A 579 0.39 -1.98 -18.95
N GLY A 580 0.98 -3.19 -18.96
CA GLY A 580 2.30 -3.46 -19.53
C GLY A 580 3.45 -2.89 -18.71
N GLN A 581 3.22 -2.62 -17.41
CA GLN A 581 4.26 -2.10 -16.52
C GLN A 581 5.28 -3.19 -16.17
N GLU A 582 4.83 -4.43 -15.98
CA GLU A 582 5.64 -5.60 -15.66
C GLU A 582 5.16 -6.82 -16.46
N GLU A 583 6.07 -7.78 -16.74
CA GLU A 583 5.73 -9.05 -17.39
C GLU A 583 5.22 -10.09 -16.39
N ALA A 584 5.68 -9.99 -15.14
CA ALA A 584 5.29 -10.86 -14.04
C ALA A 584 5.12 -10.08 -12.73
N MET A 585 4.21 -10.55 -11.88
CA MET A 585 3.92 -10.01 -10.57
C MET A 585 3.86 -11.13 -9.55
N MET A 586 4.43 -10.90 -8.37
CA MET A 586 4.16 -11.68 -7.19
C MET A 586 3.08 -10.97 -6.35
N ALA A 587 1.89 -11.56 -6.30
CA ALA A 587 0.80 -11.12 -5.44
C ALA A 587 0.85 -11.90 -4.13
N THR A 588 0.94 -11.21 -3.00
CA THR A 588 1.04 -11.84 -1.68
C THR A 588 -0.06 -11.35 -0.74
N GLY A 589 -0.51 -12.23 0.16
CA GLY A 589 -1.16 -11.86 1.41
C GLY A 589 -0.35 -12.36 2.60
N THR A 590 -0.07 -11.50 3.56
CA THR A 590 0.74 -11.83 4.74
C THR A 590 0.25 -11.11 5.98
N ASP A 591 0.15 -11.85 7.08
CA ASP A 591 -0.14 -11.32 8.42
C ASP A 591 0.40 -12.32 9.44
N GLU A 592 0.82 -11.84 10.61
CA GLU A 592 1.32 -12.68 11.70
C GLU A 592 0.34 -12.74 12.88
N ASN A 593 0.46 -13.76 13.74
CA ASN A 593 -0.29 -13.85 14.99
C ASN A 593 0.66 -13.91 16.19
N LEU A 594 1.07 -12.72 16.66
CA LEU A 594 1.80 -12.57 17.92
C LEU A 594 0.84 -12.55 19.11
N PRO A 595 1.31 -12.78 20.36
CA PRO A 595 0.47 -12.72 21.55
C PRO A 595 -0.35 -11.43 21.67
N ILE A 596 0.23 -10.28 21.28
CA ILE A 596 -0.48 -9.00 21.27
C ILE A 596 -1.64 -8.98 20.26
N ILE A 597 -1.49 -9.56 19.07
CA ILE A 597 -2.57 -9.61 18.06
C ILE A 597 -3.75 -10.42 18.60
N THR A 598 -3.46 -11.54 19.27
CA THR A 598 -4.48 -12.33 19.97
C THR A 598 -5.16 -11.54 21.09
N GLU A 599 -4.39 -10.83 21.92
CA GLU A 599 -4.93 -9.96 22.99
C GLU A 599 -5.88 -8.89 22.43
N LEU A 600 -5.51 -8.23 21.34
CA LEU A 600 -6.32 -7.21 20.69
C LEU A 600 -7.64 -7.80 20.16
N CYS A 601 -7.59 -8.96 19.50
CA CYS A 601 -8.78 -9.64 19.01
C CYS A 601 -9.73 -10.08 20.16
N GLN A 602 -9.17 -10.52 21.29
CA GLN A 602 -9.95 -10.87 22.48
C GLN A 602 -10.63 -9.63 23.09
N LYS A 603 -9.91 -8.52 23.23
CA LYS A 603 -10.46 -7.26 23.76
C LYS A 603 -11.56 -6.68 22.88
N MET A 604 -11.45 -6.84 21.56
CA MET A 604 -12.50 -6.47 20.61
C MET A 604 -13.69 -7.45 20.59
N ASN A 605 -13.63 -8.55 21.34
CA ASN A 605 -14.63 -9.62 21.35
C ASN A 605 -14.89 -10.22 19.96
N VAL A 606 -13.81 -10.43 19.19
CA VAL A 606 -13.86 -11.06 17.87
C VAL A 606 -13.12 -12.40 17.83
N ALA A 607 -12.27 -12.69 18.81
CA ALA A 607 -11.66 -14.01 18.99
C ALA A 607 -12.63 -15.00 19.67
N ALA A 608 -12.63 -16.25 19.22
CA ALA A 608 -13.35 -17.33 19.88
C ALA A 608 -12.56 -17.88 21.10
N ASP A 609 -13.27 -18.43 22.08
CA ASP A 609 -12.66 -19.10 23.25
C ASP A 609 -12.23 -20.55 22.96
N LYS A 610 -12.71 -21.12 21.85
CA LYS A 610 -12.47 -22.49 21.41
C LYS A 610 -12.41 -22.56 19.89
N VAL A 611 -11.93 -23.69 19.36
CA VAL A 611 -12.00 -23.96 17.92
C VAL A 611 -13.45 -23.91 17.46
N VAL A 612 -13.70 -23.19 16.38
CA VAL A 612 -15.02 -23.02 15.76
C VAL A 612 -14.92 -23.24 14.26
N GLU A 613 -15.95 -23.83 13.68
CA GLU A 613 -16.04 -24.09 12.25
C GLU A 613 -16.79 -22.95 11.53
N PRO A 614 -16.52 -22.73 10.23
CA PRO A 614 -17.36 -21.92 9.38
C PRO A 614 -18.85 -22.27 9.51
N TYR A 615 -19.69 -21.25 9.59
CA TYR A 615 -21.14 -21.31 9.76
C TYR A 615 -21.65 -21.93 11.07
N SER A 616 -20.79 -22.07 12.08
CA SER A 616 -21.17 -22.59 13.40
C SER A 616 -21.99 -21.60 14.26
N ASN A 617 -22.21 -20.37 13.79
CA ASN A 617 -22.88 -19.29 14.51
C ASN A 617 -22.19 -18.90 15.83
N SER A 618 -20.85 -18.91 15.86
CA SER A 618 -20.04 -18.46 16.99
C SER A 618 -20.08 -16.94 17.17
N ASN A 619 -19.68 -16.46 18.35
CA ASN A 619 -19.50 -15.04 18.68
C ASN A 619 -18.09 -14.50 18.32
N GLY A 620 -17.22 -15.34 17.78
CA GLY A 620 -15.87 -14.97 17.35
C GLY A 620 -15.27 -16.05 16.46
N PHE A 621 -14.06 -15.82 15.96
CA PHE A 621 -13.32 -16.72 15.08
C PHE A 621 -12.02 -17.22 15.71
N VAL A 622 -11.49 -18.32 15.18
CA VAL A 622 -10.12 -18.78 15.50
C VAL A 622 -9.13 -17.76 14.95
N VAL A 623 -8.26 -17.20 15.78
CA VAL A 623 -7.21 -16.27 15.32
C VAL A 623 -6.08 -17.10 14.69
N GLY A 624 -5.73 -16.81 13.44
CA GLY A 624 -4.66 -17.48 12.71
C GLY A 624 -3.67 -16.49 12.12
N ASP A 625 -2.75 -16.96 11.30
CA ASP A 625 -1.80 -16.15 10.54
C ASP A 625 -1.36 -16.87 9.25
N GLY A 626 -0.38 -16.30 8.54
CA GLY A 626 0.33 -16.98 7.47
C GLY A 626 0.95 -16.02 6.47
N SER A 627 1.48 -16.59 5.39
CA SER A 627 1.88 -15.85 4.21
C SER A 627 1.72 -16.72 2.97
N VAL A 628 0.99 -16.22 1.98
CA VAL A 628 0.77 -16.93 0.71
C VAL A 628 1.09 -16.02 -0.45
N SER A 629 1.99 -16.47 -1.32
CA SER A 629 2.45 -15.74 -2.50
C SER A 629 2.09 -16.48 -3.79
N ILE A 630 1.61 -15.75 -4.78
CA ILE A 630 1.21 -16.27 -6.09
C ILE A 630 2.00 -15.53 -7.18
N ILE A 631 2.68 -16.28 -8.06
CA ILE A 631 3.29 -15.74 -9.27
C ILE A 631 2.24 -15.69 -10.37
N MET A 632 2.05 -14.49 -10.91
CA MET A 632 1.16 -14.19 -12.02
C MET A 632 1.99 -13.57 -13.14
N GLU A 633 1.77 -13.98 -14.39
CA GLU A 633 2.53 -13.41 -15.51
C GLU A 633 1.75 -13.46 -16.81
N THR A 634 2.21 -12.72 -17.81
CA THR A 634 1.62 -12.83 -19.15
C THR A 634 1.77 -14.26 -19.69
N GLU A 635 0.74 -14.77 -20.36
CA GLU A 635 0.77 -16.13 -20.90
C GLU A 635 1.97 -16.37 -21.84
N ASP A 636 2.35 -15.38 -22.64
CA ASP A 636 3.50 -15.47 -23.54
C ASP A 636 4.82 -15.57 -22.77
N TYR A 637 4.96 -14.82 -21.68
CA TYR A 637 6.14 -14.88 -20.83
C TYR A 637 6.24 -16.23 -20.11
N ALA A 638 5.13 -16.73 -19.53
CA ALA A 638 5.02 -18.08 -18.97
C ALA A 638 5.46 -19.16 -19.97
N LYS A 639 4.94 -19.11 -21.20
CA LYS A 639 5.29 -20.06 -22.27
C LYS A 639 6.76 -19.97 -22.66
N SER A 640 7.32 -18.77 -22.76
CA SER A 640 8.71 -18.55 -23.18
C SER A 640 9.73 -19.22 -22.26
N ARG A 641 9.39 -19.34 -20.96
CA ARG A 641 10.23 -19.99 -19.94
C ARG A 641 9.77 -21.40 -19.56
N GLY A 642 8.77 -21.96 -20.24
CA GLY A 642 8.24 -23.31 -20.00
C GLY A 642 7.56 -23.46 -18.63
N ALA A 643 6.90 -22.41 -18.14
CA ALA A 643 6.23 -22.43 -16.85
C ALA A 643 5.05 -23.41 -16.82
N LYS A 644 4.84 -24.05 -15.67
CA LYS A 644 3.57 -24.71 -15.37
C LYS A 644 2.49 -23.63 -15.21
N VAL A 645 1.32 -23.84 -15.81
CA VAL A 645 0.15 -23.00 -15.61
C VAL A 645 -0.86 -23.77 -14.77
N TYR A 646 -1.22 -23.22 -13.61
CA TYR A 646 -2.26 -23.75 -12.72
C TYR A 646 -3.65 -23.39 -13.23
N CYS A 647 -3.83 -22.11 -13.51
CA CYS A 647 -5.07 -21.49 -13.95
C CYS A 647 -4.74 -20.09 -14.52
N TYR A 648 -5.78 -19.35 -14.88
CA TYR A 648 -5.71 -17.96 -15.32
C TYR A 648 -6.54 -17.07 -14.39
N ALA A 649 -6.01 -15.90 -14.06
CA ALA A 649 -6.79 -14.85 -13.41
C ALA A 649 -7.61 -14.12 -14.49
N LEU A 650 -8.94 -14.24 -14.42
CA LEU A 650 -9.84 -13.80 -15.49
C LEU A 650 -10.37 -12.38 -15.27
N GLY A 651 -10.71 -12.04 -14.03
CA GLY A 651 -11.21 -10.71 -13.69
C GLY A 651 -11.29 -10.52 -12.18
N TYR A 652 -11.35 -9.27 -11.75
CA TYR A 652 -11.51 -8.93 -10.33
C TYR A 652 -12.49 -7.77 -10.16
N GLY A 653 -13.05 -7.66 -8.96
CA GLY A 653 -14.02 -6.62 -8.64
C GLY A 653 -14.02 -6.27 -7.17
N ASN A 654 -14.47 -5.04 -6.91
CA ASN A 654 -14.58 -4.50 -5.57
C ASN A 654 -15.98 -3.92 -5.36
N GLY A 655 -16.42 -3.87 -4.11
CA GLY A 655 -17.66 -3.23 -3.74
C GLY A 655 -17.56 -2.65 -2.34
N ARG A 656 -18.15 -1.47 -2.15
CA ARG A 656 -18.26 -0.84 -0.85
C ARG A 656 -19.64 -0.24 -0.63
N LYS A 657 -20.09 -0.27 0.62
CA LYS A 657 -21.20 0.54 1.14
C LYS A 657 -20.77 1.21 2.44
N ASN A 658 -21.30 2.41 2.71
CA ASN A 658 -20.83 3.16 3.85
C ASN A 658 -21.18 2.47 5.17
N VAL A 659 -20.15 1.97 5.84
CA VAL A 659 -20.23 1.44 7.19
C VAL A 659 -19.06 2.02 7.97
N LYS A 660 -19.35 2.39 9.22
CA LYS A 660 -18.35 2.91 10.14
C LYS A 660 -17.15 1.97 10.27
N PHE A 661 -15.93 2.50 10.25
CA PHE A 661 -14.73 1.67 10.39
C PHE A 661 -14.76 0.86 11.70
N GLY A 662 -14.23 -0.37 11.67
CA GLY A 662 -14.35 -1.33 12.76
C GLY A 662 -15.66 -2.15 12.75
N HIS A 663 -16.61 -1.82 11.89
CA HIS A 663 -17.85 -2.59 11.68
C HIS A 663 -17.95 -3.13 10.25
N ILE A 664 -18.86 -4.09 10.04
CA ILE A 664 -19.13 -4.67 8.72
C ILE A 664 -20.63 -4.88 8.41
N SER A 665 -21.47 -5.01 9.43
CA SER A 665 -22.91 -5.24 9.25
C SER A 665 -23.59 -4.08 8.50
N GLY A 666 -24.53 -4.41 7.61
CA GLY A 666 -25.29 -3.44 6.81
C GLY A 666 -24.69 -3.11 5.44
N SER A 667 -23.56 -3.74 5.07
CA SER A 667 -22.89 -3.55 3.78
C SER A 667 -22.93 -4.78 2.87
N ASP A 668 -23.73 -5.79 3.17
CA ASP A 668 -23.71 -7.07 2.46
C ASP A 668 -24.08 -6.95 0.97
N GLU A 669 -24.88 -5.94 0.58
CA GLU A 669 -25.12 -5.60 -0.83
C GLU A 669 -23.83 -5.23 -1.59
N ALA A 670 -22.81 -4.74 -0.89
CA ALA A 670 -21.51 -4.41 -1.49
C ALA A 670 -20.74 -5.67 -1.93
N LEU A 671 -20.95 -6.81 -1.27
CA LEU A 671 -20.40 -8.08 -1.74
C LEU A 671 -21.06 -8.49 -3.06
N ASP A 672 -22.37 -8.27 -3.22
CA ASP A 672 -23.05 -8.51 -4.49
C ASP A 672 -22.42 -7.67 -5.62
N LEU A 673 -22.07 -6.41 -5.32
CA LEU A 673 -21.41 -5.51 -6.27
C LEU A 673 -19.99 -6.02 -6.62
N ALA A 674 -19.20 -6.43 -5.63
CA ALA A 674 -17.86 -6.96 -5.86
C ALA A 674 -17.88 -8.20 -6.77
N ILE A 675 -18.81 -9.13 -6.51
CA ILE A 675 -18.97 -10.35 -7.32
C ILE A 675 -19.40 -10.00 -8.75
N LYS A 676 -20.40 -9.11 -8.90
CA LYS A 676 -20.87 -8.68 -10.23
C LYS A 676 -19.79 -7.95 -11.01
N ASP A 677 -19.01 -7.10 -10.36
CA ASP A 677 -17.89 -6.40 -11.01
C ASP A 677 -16.81 -7.38 -11.46
N ALA A 678 -16.45 -8.36 -10.63
CA ALA A 678 -15.46 -9.39 -10.98
C ALA A 678 -15.92 -10.27 -12.16
N LEU A 679 -17.19 -10.65 -12.19
CA LEU A 679 -17.79 -11.41 -13.29
C LEU A 679 -17.84 -10.60 -14.59
N ASN A 680 -18.23 -9.33 -14.50
CA ASN A 680 -18.25 -8.42 -15.65
C ASN A 680 -16.84 -8.19 -16.22
N ASP A 681 -15.86 -7.96 -15.35
CA ASP A 681 -14.46 -7.78 -15.74
C ASP A 681 -13.87 -9.06 -16.36
N ALA A 682 -14.28 -10.23 -15.86
CA ALA A 682 -13.90 -11.53 -16.41
C ALA A 682 -14.63 -11.90 -17.71
N GLY A 683 -15.72 -11.23 -18.06
CA GLY A 683 -16.62 -11.64 -19.15
C GLY A 683 -17.30 -13.00 -18.90
N VAL A 684 -17.62 -13.30 -17.64
CA VAL A 684 -18.15 -14.59 -17.18
C VAL A 684 -19.56 -14.42 -16.61
N SER A 685 -20.46 -15.33 -16.94
CA SER A 685 -21.80 -15.37 -16.31
C SER A 685 -21.80 -16.15 -14.99
N ILE A 686 -22.73 -15.82 -14.10
CA ILE A 686 -22.84 -16.47 -12.79
C ILE A 686 -23.05 -17.99 -12.89
N ASP A 687 -23.71 -18.46 -13.96
CA ASP A 687 -23.99 -19.87 -14.20
C ASP A 687 -22.73 -20.68 -14.51
N GLU A 688 -21.64 -20.04 -14.92
CA GLU A 688 -20.37 -20.68 -15.22
C GLU A 688 -19.45 -20.88 -14.01
N ILE A 689 -19.80 -20.33 -12.84
CA ILE A 689 -19.04 -20.51 -11.60
C ILE A 689 -19.30 -21.89 -11.00
N ASP A 690 -18.29 -22.75 -10.94
CA ASP A 690 -18.44 -24.13 -10.46
C ASP A 690 -18.32 -24.25 -8.93
N ALA A 691 -17.61 -23.31 -8.29
CA ALA A 691 -17.38 -23.29 -6.86
C ALA A 691 -17.05 -21.87 -6.37
N VAL A 692 -17.17 -21.67 -5.05
CA VAL A 692 -16.73 -20.43 -4.40
C VAL A 692 -15.75 -20.77 -3.28
N CYS A 693 -14.60 -20.10 -3.25
CA CYS A 693 -13.75 -20.02 -2.06
C CYS A 693 -14.14 -18.76 -1.29
N GLY A 694 -14.84 -18.94 -0.17
CA GLY A 694 -15.37 -17.86 0.65
C GLY A 694 -14.41 -17.42 1.76
N PHE A 695 -14.95 -16.59 2.65
CA PHE A 695 -14.27 -16.01 3.79
C PHE A 695 -14.94 -16.33 5.13
N ALA A 696 -15.95 -17.19 5.17
CA ALA A 696 -16.60 -17.64 6.40
C ALA A 696 -15.59 -18.21 7.40
N ASN A 697 -15.72 -17.81 8.66
CA ASN A 697 -14.74 -18.08 9.72
C ASN A 697 -15.38 -18.52 11.03
N GLY A 698 -16.69 -18.77 11.02
CA GLY A 698 -17.47 -19.21 12.17
C GLY A 698 -18.11 -18.06 12.95
N PHE A 699 -17.60 -16.83 12.80
CA PHE A 699 -18.19 -15.68 13.44
C PHE A 699 -19.49 -15.31 12.75
N LYS A 700 -20.61 -15.46 13.48
CA LYS A 700 -21.97 -15.28 12.96
C LYS A 700 -22.15 -14.01 12.13
N LYS A 701 -21.58 -12.88 12.57
CA LYS A 701 -21.72 -11.59 11.87
C LYS A 701 -21.12 -11.60 10.46
N ILE A 702 -20.02 -12.33 10.27
CA ILE A 702 -19.31 -12.45 8.99
C ILE A 702 -19.99 -13.51 8.13
N ASP A 703 -20.28 -14.67 8.73
CA ASP A 703 -20.89 -15.79 8.03
C ASP A 703 -22.31 -15.45 7.52
N ASP A 704 -23.09 -14.67 8.26
CA ASP A 704 -24.43 -14.23 7.82
C ASP A 704 -24.38 -13.32 6.60
N ILE A 705 -23.36 -12.46 6.50
CA ILE A 705 -23.14 -11.58 5.35
C ILE A 705 -22.87 -12.43 4.11
N GLU A 706 -21.95 -13.38 4.24
CA GLU A 706 -21.60 -14.28 3.16
C GLU A 706 -22.81 -15.10 2.68
N LYS A 707 -23.53 -15.73 3.60
CA LYS A 707 -24.76 -16.49 3.28
C LYS A 707 -25.81 -15.61 2.58
N GLY A 708 -26.02 -14.40 3.10
CA GLY A 708 -27.01 -13.46 2.57
C GLY A 708 -26.68 -13.02 1.14
N ALA A 709 -25.44 -12.60 0.90
CA ALA A 709 -24.98 -12.20 -0.42
C ALA A 709 -25.02 -13.35 -1.42
N TYR A 710 -24.55 -14.54 -1.02
CA TYR A 710 -24.58 -15.71 -1.91
C TYR A 710 -26.01 -16.14 -2.25
N ALA A 711 -26.95 -16.05 -1.30
CA ALA A 711 -28.35 -16.34 -1.56
C ALA A 711 -28.94 -15.36 -2.60
N ARG A 712 -28.59 -14.08 -2.55
CA ARG A 712 -29.03 -13.08 -3.53
C ARG A 712 -28.38 -13.25 -4.90
N VAL A 713 -27.07 -13.55 -4.93
CA VAL A 713 -26.29 -13.60 -6.18
C VAL A 713 -26.49 -14.91 -6.93
N PHE A 714 -26.47 -16.05 -6.23
CA PHE A 714 -26.57 -17.37 -6.85
C PHE A 714 -27.99 -17.93 -6.88
N GLY A 715 -28.93 -17.39 -6.10
CA GLY A 715 -30.31 -17.88 -6.04
C GLY A 715 -30.39 -19.39 -5.81
N ASP A 716 -31.17 -20.09 -6.64
CA ASP A 716 -31.37 -21.54 -6.55
C ASP A 716 -30.08 -22.35 -6.72
N LYS A 717 -29.08 -21.82 -7.44
CA LYS A 717 -27.80 -22.49 -7.67
C LYS A 717 -27.04 -22.73 -6.37
N LEU A 718 -27.22 -21.86 -5.36
CA LEU A 718 -26.51 -21.92 -4.08
C LEU A 718 -26.62 -23.29 -3.39
N ALA A 719 -27.80 -23.92 -3.45
CA ALA A 719 -28.05 -25.21 -2.81
C ALA A 719 -27.15 -26.34 -3.33
N SER A 720 -26.63 -26.20 -4.55
CA SER A 720 -25.74 -27.16 -5.21
C SER A 720 -24.30 -26.66 -5.37
N LEU A 721 -24.03 -25.43 -4.97
CA LEU A 721 -22.74 -24.77 -5.17
C LEU A 721 -21.79 -25.11 -4.01
N PRO A 722 -20.65 -25.77 -4.26
CA PRO A 722 -19.66 -26.03 -3.23
C PRO A 722 -18.98 -24.74 -2.76
N LEU A 723 -18.98 -24.52 -1.44
CA LEU A 723 -18.32 -23.41 -0.77
C LEU A 723 -17.12 -23.91 0.02
N PHE A 724 -15.91 -23.52 -0.37
CA PHE A 724 -14.67 -23.89 0.29
C PHE A 724 -14.23 -22.79 1.27
N GLN A 725 -13.85 -23.18 2.48
CA GLN A 725 -13.54 -22.25 3.57
C GLN A 725 -12.20 -22.59 4.21
N VAL A 726 -11.14 -21.94 3.74
CA VAL A 726 -9.76 -22.25 4.17
C VAL A 726 -9.56 -22.03 5.68
N LYS A 727 -10.31 -21.06 6.23
CA LYS A 727 -10.26 -20.64 7.64
C LYS A 727 -10.72 -21.71 8.61
N GLU A 728 -11.39 -22.76 8.14
CA GLU A 728 -11.63 -23.95 8.94
C GLU A 728 -10.32 -24.56 9.47
N ARG A 729 -9.27 -24.55 8.64
CA ARG A 729 -7.99 -25.20 8.93
C ARG A 729 -6.94 -24.25 9.48
N VAL A 730 -6.98 -23.00 9.02
CA VAL A 730 -5.93 -22.00 9.30
C VAL A 730 -6.41 -20.82 10.16
N GLY A 731 -7.68 -20.82 10.58
CA GLY A 731 -8.27 -19.67 11.28
C GLY A 731 -8.36 -18.42 10.40
N GLU A 732 -8.72 -17.29 11.02
CA GLU A 732 -8.67 -15.97 10.40
C GLU A 732 -7.21 -15.49 10.35
N GLY A 733 -6.51 -15.92 9.31
CA GLY A 733 -5.17 -15.44 8.95
C GLY A 733 -5.17 -14.12 8.19
N ARG A 734 -6.28 -13.38 8.18
CA ARG A 734 -6.41 -12.04 7.58
C ARG A 734 -6.00 -12.06 6.09
N ALA A 735 -5.10 -11.19 5.63
CA ALA A 735 -4.69 -11.11 4.23
C ALA A 735 -4.09 -12.43 3.71
N ALA A 736 -3.40 -13.18 4.56
CA ALA A 736 -2.86 -14.49 4.19
C ALA A 736 -3.96 -15.50 3.88
N SER A 737 -5.05 -15.51 4.64
CA SER A 737 -6.17 -16.43 4.40
C SER A 737 -6.96 -16.09 3.13
N ALA A 738 -7.08 -14.81 2.78
CA ALA A 738 -7.69 -14.38 1.52
C ALA A 738 -6.87 -14.85 0.30
N THR A 739 -5.55 -14.76 0.39
CA THR A 739 -4.66 -15.25 -0.68
C THR A 739 -4.57 -16.77 -0.71
N LEU A 740 -4.65 -17.43 0.47
CA LEU A 740 -4.74 -18.88 0.56
C LEU A 740 -6.00 -19.40 -0.14
N ALA A 741 -7.14 -18.72 0.00
CA ALA A 741 -8.37 -19.08 -0.71
C ALA A 741 -8.20 -19.05 -2.24
N ALA A 742 -7.45 -18.05 -2.76
CA ALA A 742 -7.10 -17.98 -4.18
C ALA A 742 -6.08 -19.07 -4.60
N ALA A 743 -5.07 -19.34 -3.77
CA ALA A 743 -4.12 -20.41 -4.01
C ALA A 743 -4.80 -21.79 -4.03
N GLU A 744 -5.72 -22.06 -3.11
CA GLU A 744 -6.48 -23.30 -3.05
C GLU A 744 -7.37 -23.46 -4.30
N ALA A 745 -8.03 -22.39 -4.74
CA ALA A 745 -8.77 -22.37 -6.02
C ALA A 745 -7.86 -22.69 -7.22
N ALA A 746 -6.66 -22.11 -7.29
CA ALA A 746 -5.68 -22.41 -8.34
C ALA A 746 -5.20 -23.88 -8.29
N LEU A 747 -4.99 -24.43 -7.09
CA LEU A 747 -4.61 -25.84 -6.90
C LEU A 747 -5.73 -26.81 -7.32
N MET A 748 -7.00 -26.45 -7.09
CA MET A 748 -8.17 -27.20 -7.57
C MET A 748 -8.24 -27.19 -9.10
N LEU A 749 -8.14 -26.01 -9.72
CA LEU A 749 -8.20 -25.85 -11.18
C LEU A 749 -7.02 -26.54 -11.89
N GLY A 750 -5.83 -26.46 -11.29
CA GLY A 750 -4.60 -27.13 -11.73
C GLY A 750 -4.54 -28.63 -11.42
N GLY A 751 -5.53 -29.17 -10.70
CA GLY A 751 -5.67 -30.60 -10.40
C GLY A 751 -4.73 -31.14 -9.32
N GLU A 752 -4.02 -30.29 -8.56
CA GLU A 752 -3.18 -30.71 -7.43
C GLU A 752 -4.01 -30.98 -6.16
N LEU A 753 -5.15 -30.29 -5.99
CA LEU A 753 -6.12 -30.59 -4.93
C LEU A 753 -7.35 -31.27 -5.54
N ALA A 754 -7.31 -32.61 -5.64
CA ALA A 754 -8.30 -33.40 -6.37
C ALA A 754 -9.66 -33.56 -5.67
N GLU A 755 -9.68 -33.44 -4.34
CA GLU A 755 -10.88 -33.52 -3.51
C GLU A 755 -10.72 -32.67 -2.25
N GLU A 756 -11.79 -32.03 -1.81
CA GLU A 756 -11.80 -31.22 -0.59
C GLU A 756 -13.21 -31.21 0.03
N ASN A 757 -13.32 -30.95 1.34
CA ASN A 757 -14.61 -30.75 1.97
C ASN A 757 -15.18 -29.37 1.62
N ALA A 758 -16.42 -29.36 1.12
CA ALA A 758 -17.15 -28.14 0.84
C ALA A 758 -18.40 -28.04 1.72
N TYR A 759 -18.79 -26.81 2.02
CA TYR A 759 -20.05 -26.45 2.63
C TYR A 759 -21.10 -26.21 1.54
N PHE A 760 -22.35 -26.50 1.86
CA PHE A 760 -23.52 -26.27 1.01
C PHE A 760 -24.60 -25.58 1.85
N ILE A 761 -25.22 -24.54 1.29
CA ILE A 761 -26.29 -23.79 1.94
C ILE A 761 -27.59 -24.05 1.18
N ALA A 762 -28.54 -24.73 1.80
CA ALA A 762 -29.85 -24.98 1.22
C ALA A 762 -30.95 -24.62 2.22
N ASN A 763 -31.87 -23.73 1.83
CA ASN A 763 -32.97 -23.26 2.70
C ASN A 763 -32.50 -22.74 4.08
N GLY A 764 -31.29 -22.16 4.14
CA GLY A 764 -30.68 -21.66 5.37
C GLY A 764 -29.98 -22.73 6.23
N GLU A 765 -30.08 -24.00 5.87
CA GLU A 765 -29.33 -25.09 6.51
C GLU A 765 -27.96 -25.25 5.86
N VAL A 766 -26.95 -25.52 6.69
CA VAL A 766 -25.58 -25.75 6.24
C VAL A 766 -25.25 -27.23 6.38
N SER A 767 -24.77 -27.82 5.30
CA SER A 767 -24.26 -29.20 5.28
C SER A 767 -22.84 -29.22 4.74
N LYS A 768 -22.10 -30.28 5.06
CA LYS A 768 -20.70 -30.46 4.67
C LYS A 768 -20.50 -31.83 4.04
N LYS A 769 -19.80 -31.89 2.91
CA LYS A 769 -19.41 -33.16 2.26
C LYS A 769 -18.15 -33.00 1.43
N LYS A 770 -17.48 -34.12 1.15
CA LYS A 770 -16.32 -34.17 0.27
C LYS A 770 -16.74 -34.01 -1.20
N VAL A 771 -16.02 -33.20 -1.96
CA VAL A 771 -16.31 -32.86 -3.36
C VAL A 771 -15.06 -33.08 -4.20
N ALA A 772 -15.21 -33.74 -5.36
CA ALA A 772 -14.14 -33.87 -6.34
C ALA A 772 -14.04 -32.60 -7.20
N THR A 773 -12.81 -32.15 -7.49
CA THR A 773 -12.54 -30.84 -8.11
C THR A 773 -12.16 -30.92 -9.59
N ALA A 774 -11.89 -32.13 -10.10
CA ALA A 774 -11.36 -32.36 -11.46
C ALA A 774 -12.22 -31.77 -12.61
N GLY A 775 -13.51 -31.52 -12.35
CA GLY A 775 -14.46 -30.94 -13.30
C GLY A 775 -14.59 -29.42 -13.25
N PHE A 776 -14.00 -28.74 -12.26
CA PHE A 776 -14.10 -27.29 -12.13
C PHE A 776 -13.35 -26.59 -13.27
N LYS A 777 -13.98 -25.53 -13.77
CA LYS A 777 -13.49 -24.66 -14.84
C LYS A 777 -13.35 -23.22 -14.37
N LYS A 778 -14.24 -22.74 -13.50
CA LYS A 778 -14.17 -21.38 -12.95
C LYS A 778 -14.53 -21.39 -11.46
N ILE A 779 -13.68 -20.73 -10.67
CA ILE A 779 -13.87 -20.60 -9.23
C ILE A 779 -13.88 -19.11 -8.89
N LEU A 780 -14.89 -18.69 -8.14
CA LEU A 780 -14.97 -17.36 -7.56
C LEU A 780 -14.30 -17.37 -6.19
N VAL A 781 -13.46 -16.37 -5.91
CA VAL A 781 -12.84 -16.17 -4.60
C VAL A 781 -13.35 -14.85 -4.06
N THR A 782 -13.77 -14.78 -2.81
CA THR A 782 -14.27 -13.54 -2.19
C THR A 782 -13.56 -13.26 -0.87
N SER A 783 -13.50 -11.98 -0.50
CA SER A 783 -12.99 -11.54 0.81
C SER A 783 -13.69 -10.26 1.27
N PHE A 784 -13.49 -9.91 2.54
CA PHE A 784 -14.12 -8.78 3.20
C PHE A 784 -13.12 -7.96 4.02
N ALA A 785 -13.53 -6.75 4.39
CA ALA A 785 -12.90 -5.97 5.43
C ALA A 785 -13.92 -5.15 6.22
N THR A 786 -13.50 -4.69 7.40
CA THR A 786 -14.24 -3.68 8.15
C THR A 786 -14.31 -2.36 7.36
N GLY A 787 -15.31 -1.53 7.65
CA GLY A 787 -15.60 -0.32 6.86
C GLY A 787 -16.42 -0.58 5.59
N GLY A 788 -16.94 -1.81 5.43
CA GLY A 788 -17.92 -2.18 4.41
C GLY A 788 -17.36 -2.49 3.03
N SER A 789 -16.08 -2.87 2.95
CA SER A 789 -15.38 -3.17 1.69
C SER A 789 -15.30 -4.68 1.43
N TYR A 790 -15.44 -5.07 0.16
CA TYR A 790 -15.36 -6.44 -0.31
C TYR A 790 -14.59 -6.53 -1.62
N SER A 791 -13.96 -7.68 -1.85
CA SER A 791 -13.22 -7.99 -3.08
C SER A 791 -13.59 -9.37 -3.58
N ALA A 792 -13.57 -9.54 -4.90
CA ALA A 792 -13.80 -10.80 -5.57
C ALA A 792 -12.84 -10.99 -6.75
N VAL A 793 -12.38 -12.22 -6.97
CA VAL A 793 -11.53 -12.60 -8.11
C VAL A 793 -12.10 -13.86 -8.75
N VAL A 794 -12.11 -13.89 -10.07
CA VAL A 794 -12.50 -15.07 -10.86
C VAL A 794 -11.23 -15.73 -11.40
N LEU A 795 -11.01 -16.99 -11.03
CA LEU A 795 -9.96 -17.84 -11.59
C LEU A 795 -10.57 -18.87 -12.53
N GLY A 796 -9.90 -19.16 -13.65
CA GLY A 796 -10.36 -20.09 -14.67
C GLY A 796 -9.30 -21.05 -15.17
N LYS A 797 -9.73 -22.23 -15.63
CA LYS A 797 -8.85 -23.29 -16.14
C LYS A 797 -8.28 -23.01 -17.53
#